data_AF-A0A078A657-F1
#
_entry.id   AF-A0A078A657-F1
#
_cell.length_a   1.000
_cell.length_b   1.000
_cell.length_c   1.000
_cell.angle_alpha   90.00
_cell.angle_beta   90.00
_cell.angle_gamma   90.00
#
_symmetry.space_group_name_H-M   'P 1'
#
loop_
_entity.id
_entity.type
_entity.pdbx_description
1 polymer ?
#
loop_
_entity_poly.entity_id
_entity_poly.type
_entity_poly.pdbx_seq_one_letter_code
_entity_poly.pdbx_strand_id
1 'polypeptide(L)'
;MVESAKHQLPRAQNVGILAIEIYFPSTFVSQEEMEIFDGASKGKYTIGLGQLNMACINDREDVNSISLTCVQRLMDKNQIKPARVGRLEVGTETLIDKSKSVKTTLMQLFAPSRSHDIEGVTSINACYGSTNALFNTINWMQSNAWDGRLGIVVSSDVAVYAKGSARPTGGIGSIAMLIGPNAPLVFDDQESLQINIQIDSEYPIVDGHLSINVYLNALEQSYKSLKAKCRQRYSGWEPKYQDFDYFCFHTPFSKMVQKCFFNLVLQDIQEYKEKQFPAELVEQIRQNDFKMNDKTLKILMQAYGAEWKDKCERSLLLAKNLGNIYTGSLYNGLLSLIGDTSIDLKGKKIMMFSYGSGCAASMFMIHVNGDYKHIQKASEFKSRLENRVKVSPEEFDQLMAYREKTFGKCNYEPQGSIEQLFDGTFYLTKVDEKYRRFYAVKEGPIKKPQVLQPTNSVLESSKTARMLKTLENHITASQQKQQEIIDSSILKTLTKIYPDLNTKMLQEGGLSTETADYMIENCIGILPLPLGLGIGFKVNGKNLVVPMALEEPSVIAACSAIAKIIAEKGSGFICQSTPPVMIAQIQITEIKDYQDAVYKIKINKKEIIQHANIYCENMVKRGGGVEDIRVRKLDQEMLVVELLVNVQESMGANVINTIAENTSPFIQQLLGQGRVAIRILSNLCTERLTMAEFKVPIKNMAWKKSEGQEVVEKIIEAQRFAELDQHRATTHNKGIMNGIDAVAIAMGQDWRAIEAAAHSYASIGGRYMPLTRYSIQGEYFHGRLELPISVGTKGGAIETNPSYINTHQILGYPSSQDLAQIMISVGLAQNLAALRALSIEGIQRGHMNLHARNVAISAGVPTDLVNDTLFKAHQKIGQAKDLSTFYVEIREDFLPEPLIITILLDCKTQKTYHLSLENDPKLSESETKLNTLLFGWNKGVQWMTQFLGLLKSISFTKKIPIKQDLILTQYRIKLLTILANLLLSKLMEYEPEQTQKFVEIMIDQLQQDIPREEAHKIIKSHIPSSQNENSIQNLVIPVGYSLLQEITFNLIVYLNADVNNSILKQEIYDEFISILQSLISSRDIYIKAQSTVKNGQKLSQEDLYFYMNIKRKKMNNKMIVLADCIGLEDNTPEELIEYISNMGKIYEIRAIAYKSLVSSSYFDNLYNYWHMYQNGKEDIISSNNVATKTEFLNFINSHCDKLLTKYKLRDSQYFDQQYYDEIMKYIERYYKLDPKLELMNERQKVKAKL
;
A
#
# COMPACT_ATOMS: atom_id res chain seq x y z
N MET A 1 40.24 8.11 5.09
CA MET A 1 39.38 8.41 6.25
C MET A 1 38.34 9.43 5.78
N VAL A 2 37.04 9.16 5.65
CA VAL A 2 36.17 8.02 6.03
C VAL A 2 35.02 8.04 4.98
N GLU A 3 34.86 7.06 4.09
CA GLU A 3 34.11 5.78 4.22
C GLU A 3 32.65 5.86 3.71
N SER A 4 32.08 4.69 3.38
CA SER A 4 30.90 4.46 2.53
C SER A 4 29.53 4.98 3.03
N ALA A 5 28.61 5.19 2.09
CA ALA A 5 27.16 5.09 2.33
C ALA A 5 26.50 4.10 1.36
N LYS A 6 25.83 3.08 1.89
CA LYS A 6 24.99 2.12 1.14
C LYS A 6 23.61 2.75 0.90
N HIS A 7 22.89 2.38 -0.16
CA HIS A 7 21.43 2.58 -0.19
C HIS A 7 20.81 1.84 1.00
N GLN A 8 20.32 2.60 1.96
CA GLN A 8 19.35 2.14 2.96
C GLN A 8 17.97 2.42 2.38
N LEU A 9 16.97 1.58 2.73
CA LEU A 9 15.58 2.02 2.62
C LEU A 9 15.43 3.39 3.33
N PRO A 10 14.58 4.31 2.85
CA PRO A 10 14.23 5.46 3.65
C PRO A 10 13.68 4.93 4.98
N ARG A 11 14.38 5.20 6.09
CA ARG A 11 13.99 4.72 7.41
C ARG A 11 12.52 5.04 7.63
N ALA A 12 11.77 4.07 8.15
CA ALA A 12 10.36 4.25 8.43
C ALA A 12 10.17 5.56 9.23
N GLN A 13 9.41 6.50 8.68
CA GLN A 13 9.12 7.78 9.34
C GLN A 13 7.77 7.70 10.04
N ASN A 14 7.62 8.48 11.12
CA ASN A 14 6.39 8.52 11.92
C ASN A 14 5.96 7.12 12.39
N VAL A 15 6.92 6.30 12.85
CA VAL A 15 6.65 4.93 13.27
C VAL A 15 5.80 4.93 14.53
N GLY A 16 4.76 4.11 14.53
CA GLY A 16 4.02 3.83 15.75
C GLY A 16 2.79 2.98 15.58
N ILE A 17 1.80 3.17 16.47
CA ILE A 17 0.63 2.28 16.57
C ILE A 17 -0.40 2.66 15.50
N LEU A 18 -0.57 1.77 14.52
CA LEU A 18 -1.62 1.84 13.50
C LEU A 18 -2.97 1.34 14.02
N ALA A 19 -2.94 0.29 14.86
CA ALA A 19 -4.10 -0.31 15.51
C ALA A 19 -3.69 -1.00 16.82
N ILE A 20 -4.62 -1.12 17.76
CA ILE A 20 -4.43 -1.80 19.05
C ILE A 20 -5.72 -2.56 19.40
N GLU A 21 -5.59 -3.80 19.86
CA GLU A 21 -6.69 -4.65 20.32
C GLU A 21 -6.41 -5.14 21.74
N ILE A 22 -7.47 -5.40 22.51
CA ILE A 22 -7.38 -5.99 23.84
C ILE A 22 -8.21 -7.27 23.96
N TYR A 23 -7.60 -8.31 24.50
CA TYR A 23 -8.26 -9.44 25.11
C TYR A 23 -8.22 -9.33 26.64
N PHE A 24 -9.36 -9.61 27.27
CA PHE A 24 -9.45 -9.89 28.69
C PHE A 24 -10.53 -10.96 28.89
N PRO A 25 -10.46 -11.74 29.98
CA PRO A 25 -11.44 -12.77 30.31
C PRO A 25 -12.86 -12.20 30.46
N SER A 26 -13.84 -13.06 30.21
CA SER A 26 -15.25 -12.76 30.46
C SER A 26 -15.63 -12.76 31.94
N THR A 27 -14.74 -13.20 32.84
CA THR A 27 -14.98 -13.31 34.28
C THR A 27 -14.16 -12.31 35.11
N PHE A 28 -14.73 -11.86 36.24
CA PHE A 28 -14.05 -11.01 37.22
C PHE A 28 -14.52 -11.27 38.65
N VAL A 29 -13.68 -10.94 39.64
CA VAL A 29 -14.07 -10.87 41.06
C VAL A 29 -14.14 -9.40 41.52
N SER A 30 -15.14 -9.07 42.33
CA SER A 30 -15.33 -7.72 42.90
C SER A 30 -14.32 -7.46 44.03
N GLN A 31 -13.71 -6.28 44.02
CA GLN A 31 -12.75 -5.88 45.07
C GLN A 31 -13.46 -5.56 46.39
N GLU A 32 -14.70 -5.05 46.36
CA GLU A 32 -15.49 -4.82 47.59
C GLU A 32 -15.88 -6.16 48.25
N GLU A 33 -16.15 -7.20 47.45
CA GLU A 33 -16.48 -8.54 47.97
C GLU A 33 -15.22 -9.26 48.47
N MET A 34 -14.08 -9.08 47.79
CA MET A 34 -12.76 -9.54 48.28
C MET A 34 -12.35 -8.87 49.59
N GLU A 35 -12.67 -7.58 49.81
CA GLU A 35 -12.40 -6.92 51.10
C GLU A 35 -13.10 -7.65 52.25
N ILE A 36 -14.37 -8.05 52.05
CA ILE A 36 -15.16 -8.78 53.04
C ILE A 36 -14.59 -10.20 53.25
N PHE A 37 -14.31 -10.92 52.17
CA PHE A 37 -13.81 -12.30 52.21
C PHE A 37 -12.42 -12.43 52.86
N ASP A 38 -11.49 -11.51 52.55
CA ASP A 38 -10.14 -11.49 53.14
C ASP A 38 -10.11 -10.94 54.58
N GLY A 39 -11.25 -10.47 55.12
CA GLY A 39 -11.29 -9.79 56.43
C GLY A 39 -10.57 -8.43 56.44
N ALA A 40 -10.50 -7.76 55.30
CA ALA A 40 -9.89 -6.45 55.17
C ALA A 40 -10.82 -5.31 55.64
N SER A 41 -10.23 -4.20 56.10
CA SER A 41 -10.98 -2.98 56.40
C SER A 41 -11.62 -2.41 55.12
N LYS A 42 -12.91 -2.02 55.19
CA LYS A 42 -13.62 -1.39 54.07
C LYS A 42 -12.81 -0.23 53.46
N GLY A 43 -12.66 -0.23 52.14
CA GLY A 43 -11.85 0.73 51.40
C GLY A 43 -10.40 0.31 51.17
N LYS A 44 -9.89 -0.77 51.76
CA LYS A 44 -8.47 -1.15 51.63
C LYS A 44 -8.06 -1.42 50.18
N TYR A 45 -8.91 -2.07 49.40
CA TYR A 45 -8.66 -2.40 47.99
C TYR A 45 -9.29 -1.35 47.08
N THR A 46 -10.54 -0.98 47.36
CA THR A 46 -11.33 -0.04 46.55
C THR A 46 -10.85 1.42 46.61
N ILE A 47 -10.25 1.86 47.72
CA ILE A 47 -9.71 3.22 47.90
C ILE A 47 -8.18 3.19 48.10
N GLY A 48 -7.67 2.24 48.90
CA GLY A 48 -6.25 2.12 49.23
C GLY A 48 -5.39 1.67 48.05
N LEU A 49 -5.83 0.65 47.31
CA LEU A 49 -5.23 0.26 46.02
C LEU A 49 -5.89 1.02 44.85
N GLY A 50 -7.16 1.39 45.00
CA GLY A 50 -7.95 2.03 43.95
C GLY A 50 -8.41 1.05 42.87
N GLN A 51 -8.71 -0.20 43.25
CA GLN A 51 -9.16 -1.26 42.35
C GLN A 51 -10.66 -1.53 42.55
N LEU A 52 -11.42 -1.68 41.47
CA LEU A 52 -12.86 -1.99 41.53
C LEU A 52 -13.14 -3.47 41.27
N ASN A 53 -12.53 -4.01 40.22
CA ASN A 53 -12.70 -5.39 39.77
C ASN A 53 -11.35 -5.98 39.34
N MET A 54 -11.17 -7.29 39.51
CA MET A 54 -9.98 -8.02 39.07
C MET A 54 -10.39 -9.12 38.09
N ALA A 55 -9.77 -9.17 36.90
CA ALA A 55 -10.05 -10.21 35.91
C ALA A 55 -9.50 -11.56 36.38
N CYS A 56 -10.29 -12.63 36.21
CA CYS A 56 -9.93 -13.99 36.56
C CYS A 56 -10.22 -14.95 35.39
N ILE A 57 -9.50 -16.07 35.32
CA ILE A 57 -9.70 -17.14 34.35
C ILE A 57 -9.93 -18.47 35.04
N ASN A 58 -10.62 -19.38 34.35
CA ASN A 58 -10.56 -20.80 34.67
C ASN A 58 -9.36 -21.47 33.95
N ASP A 59 -9.28 -22.79 34.01
CA ASP A 59 -8.18 -23.59 33.46
C ASP A 59 -8.20 -23.76 31.91
N ARG A 60 -9.24 -23.26 31.22
CA ARG A 60 -9.34 -23.23 29.76
C ARG A 60 -8.45 -22.16 29.13
N GLU A 61 -7.97 -21.18 29.90
CA GLU A 61 -7.16 -20.08 29.39
C GLU A 61 -5.72 -20.12 29.91
N ASP A 62 -4.77 -19.89 29.00
CA ASP A 62 -3.37 -19.68 29.32
C ASP A 62 -2.77 -18.54 28.46
N VAL A 63 -1.50 -18.21 28.71
CA VAL A 63 -0.78 -17.13 28.02
C VAL A 63 -0.80 -17.28 26.49
N ASN A 64 -0.78 -18.52 25.96
CA ASN A 64 -0.86 -18.74 24.51
C ASN A 64 -2.28 -18.50 24.00
N SER A 65 -3.29 -19.02 24.70
CA SER A 65 -4.68 -18.95 24.25
C SER A 65 -5.20 -17.51 24.24
N ILE A 66 -4.87 -16.70 25.25
CA ILE A 66 -5.23 -15.28 25.29
C ILE A 66 -4.44 -14.46 24.25
N SER A 67 -3.18 -14.81 23.99
CA SER A 67 -2.37 -14.21 22.91
C SER A 67 -2.91 -14.54 21.52
N LEU A 68 -3.24 -15.82 21.25
CA LEU A 68 -3.85 -16.27 19.99
C LEU A 68 -5.16 -15.50 19.73
N THR A 69 -6.01 -15.40 20.75
CA THR A 69 -7.27 -14.65 20.66
C THR A 69 -7.04 -13.16 20.37
N CYS A 70 -6.08 -12.53 21.04
CA CYS A 70 -5.82 -11.11 20.85
C CYS A 70 -5.23 -10.80 19.46
N VAL A 71 -4.26 -11.60 19.00
CA VAL A 71 -3.66 -11.45 17.66
C VAL A 71 -4.66 -11.76 16.55
N GLN A 72 -5.45 -12.83 16.67
CA GLN A 72 -6.49 -13.14 15.69
C GLN A 72 -7.50 -11.99 15.59
N ARG A 73 -8.01 -11.48 16.72
CA ARG A 73 -8.93 -10.33 16.74
C ARG A 73 -8.31 -9.04 16.19
N LEU A 74 -7.03 -8.77 16.45
CA LEU A 74 -6.31 -7.64 15.86
C LEU A 74 -6.26 -7.77 14.33
N MET A 75 -5.88 -8.95 13.84
CA MET A 75 -5.77 -9.22 12.40
C MET A 75 -7.15 -9.15 11.72
N ASP A 76 -8.17 -9.78 12.28
CA ASP A 76 -9.53 -9.80 11.71
C ASP A 76 -10.16 -8.41 11.65
N LYS A 77 -10.14 -7.66 12.76
CA LYS A 77 -10.73 -6.31 12.84
C LYS A 77 -10.08 -5.31 11.88
N ASN A 78 -8.78 -5.45 11.66
CA ASN A 78 -7.99 -4.55 10.82
C ASN A 78 -7.66 -5.16 9.44
N GLN A 79 -8.25 -6.32 9.12
CA GLN A 79 -8.09 -7.06 7.86
C GLN A 79 -6.61 -7.35 7.47
N ILE A 80 -5.75 -7.52 8.48
CA ILE A 80 -4.31 -7.74 8.31
C ILE A 80 -4.07 -9.20 7.94
N LYS A 81 -3.58 -9.45 6.72
CA LYS A 81 -3.25 -10.80 6.29
C LYS A 81 -1.89 -11.23 6.87
N PRO A 82 -1.72 -12.51 7.27
CA PRO A 82 -0.47 -13.04 7.81
C PRO A 82 0.81 -12.64 7.05
N ALA A 83 0.77 -12.61 5.71
CA ALA A 83 1.92 -12.25 4.88
C ALA A 83 2.39 -10.79 5.02
N ARG A 84 1.54 -9.88 5.54
CA ARG A 84 1.90 -8.48 5.81
C ARG A 84 2.63 -8.27 7.13
N VAL A 85 2.86 -9.32 7.91
CA VAL A 85 3.59 -9.26 9.17
C VAL A 85 5.01 -9.75 8.92
N GLY A 86 6.00 -8.86 9.05
CA GLY A 86 7.43 -9.18 8.95
C GLY A 86 8.08 -9.40 10.31
N ARG A 87 7.46 -8.88 11.37
CA ARG A 87 7.87 -9.12 12.75
C ARG A 87 6.68 -9.42 13.65
N LEU A 88 6.79 -10.45 14.48
CA LEU A 88 5.86 -10.78 15.54
C LEU A 88 6.67 -11.00 16.81
N GLU A 89 6.51 -10.15 17.82
CA GLU A 89 7.27 -10.25 19.07
C GLU A 89 6.33 -10.18 20.28
N VAL A 90 6.58 -11.04 21.28
CA VAL A 90 5.71 -11.19 22.46
C VAL A 90 6.45 -10.73 23.72
N GLY A 91 5.93 -9.74 24.43
CA GLY A 91 6.29 -9.45 25.81
C GLY A 91 5.41 -10.23 26.79
N THR A 92 6.02 -11.01 27.68
CA THR A 92 5.33 -11.71 28.77
C THR A 92 6.33 -12.07 29.88
N GLU A 93 5.84 -12.17 31.12
CA GLU A 93 6.54 -12.84 32.23
C GLU A 93 5.84 -14.15 32.65
N THR A 94 4.69 -14.47 32.03
CA THR A 94 3.91 -15.68 32.27
C THR A 94 4.47 -16.88 31.50
N LEU A 95 5.57 -17.46 32.01
CA LEU A 95 6.25 -18.58 31.36
C LEU A 95 5.57 -19.93 31.67
N ILE A 96 5.16 -20.63 30.61
CA ILE A 96 4.66 -22.02 30.67
C ILE A 96 5.59 -23.03 29.98
N ASP A 97 6.64 -22.54 29.31
CA ASP A 97 7.78 -23.27 28.75
C ASP A 97 9.02 -22.39 28.95
N LYS A 98 10.20 -23.00 29.17
CA LYS A 98 11.46 -22.29 29.44
C LYS A 98 12.25 -21.95 28.17
N SER A 99 11.87 -22.51 27.03
CA SER A 99 12.61 -22.40 25.75
C SER A 99 11.70 -22.13 24.55
N LYS A 100 10.52 -22.75 24.50
CA LYS A 100 9.54 -22.54 23.43
C LYS A 100 8.82 -21.21 23.64
N SER A 101 9.19 -20.20 22.87
CA SER A 101 8.56 -18.88 22.92
C SER A 101 7.07 -18.93 22.55
N VAL A 102 6.26 -18.12 23.23
CA VAL A 102 4.83 -17.91 22.93
C VAL A 102 4.64 -17.54 21.46
N LYS A 103 5.58 -16.75 20.91
CA LYS A 103 5.66 -16.41 19.48
C LYS A 103 5.58 -17.64 18.57
N THR A 104 6.31 -18.72 18.86
CA THR A 104 6.23 -19.95 18.04
C THR A 104 4.89 -20.67 18.14
N THR A 105 4.14 -20.49 19.22
CA THR A 105 2.75 -20.96 19.32
C THR A 105 1.82 -20.09 18.47
N LEU A 106 2.05 -18.77 18.42
CA LEU A 106 1.29 -17.83 17.57
C LEU A 106 1.47 -18.06 16.07
N MET A 107 2.61 -18.62 15.64
CA MET A 107 2.83 -18.99 14.22
C MET A 107 1.78 -19.97 13.66
N GLN A 108 0.98 -20.63 14.50
CA GLN A 108 -0.20 -21.39 14.05
C GLN A 108 -1.19 -20.55 13.24
N LEU A 109 -1.34 -19.25 13.56
CA LEU A 109 -2.21 -18.33 12.80
C LEU A 109 -1.64 -17.97 11.42
N PHE A 110 -0.33 -18.20 11.21
CA PHE A 110 0.43 -17.85 10.01
C PHE A 110 0.77 -19.09 9.15
N ALA A 111 0.52 -20.30 9.67
CA ALA A 111 0.78 -21.55 8.97
C ALA A 111 -0.11 -21.76 7.71
N PRO A 112 -1.43 -21.45 7.71
CA PRO A 112 -2.28 -21.65 6.53
C PRO A 112 -1.84 -20.85 5.29
N SER A 113 -1.21 -19.68 5.49
CA SER A 113 -0.70 -18.82 4.43
C SER A 113 0.75 -19.09 4.03
N ARG A 114 1.39 -20.13 4.61
CA ARG A 114 2.82 -20.45 4.45
C ARG A 114 3.78 -19.29 4.80
N SER A 115 3.33 -18.36 5.64
CA SER A 115 4.09 -17.17 6.04
C SER A 115 5.04 -17.51 7.19
N HIS A 116 6.17 -18.12 6.87
CA HIS A 116 7.13 -18.64 7.86
C HIS A 116 8.28 -17.68 8.20
N ASP A 117 8.66 -16.82 7.25
CA ASP A 117 9.66 -15.78 7.44
C ASP A 117 9.04 -14.58 8.17
N ILE A 118 9.05 -14.61 9.50
CA ILE A 118 8.59 -13.53 10.37
C ILE A 118 9.59 -13.42 11.53
N GLU A 119 10.24 -12.28 11.69
CA GLU A 119 11.18 -12.00 12.78
C GLU A 119 10.48 -11.94 14.17
N GLY A 120 11.29 -11.87 15.23
CA GLY A 120 10.83 -11.73 16.62
C GLY A 120 10.62 -13.04 17.36
N VAL A 121 10.68 -12.98 18.69
CA VAL A 121 10.54 -14.11 19.63
C VAL A 121 9.75 -13.65 20.88
N THR A 122 10.05 -14.15 22.07
CA THR A 122 9.47 -13.67 23.33
C THR A 122 10.52 -12.88 24.13
N SER A 123 10.21 -11.63 24.46
CA SER A 123 10.99 -10.72 25.32
C SER A 123 10.48 -10.81 26.78
N ILE A 124 11.39 -11.06 27.73
CA ILE A 124 11.05 -11.35 29.14
C ILE A 124 11.87 -10.42 30.05
N ASN A 125 11.20 -9.52 30.78
CA ASN A 125 11.79 -8.78 31.91
C ASN A 125 10.64 -8.21 32.78
N ALA A 126 9.98 -9.06 33.55
CA ALA A 126 8.77 -8.70 34.31
C ALA A 126 7.78 -7.88 33.43
N CYS A 127 7.10 -6.90 34.02
CA CYS A 127 6.14 -6.03 33.32
C CYS A 127 6.75 -5.12 32.24
N TYR A 128 8.07 -5.11 32.03
CA TYR A 128 8.75 -4.32 30.98
C TYR A 128 8.85 -5.06 29.63
N GLY A 129 8.66 -6.39 29.59
CA GLY A 129 8.93 -7.21 28.39
C GLY A 129 8.20 -6.77 27.11
N SER A 130 6.98 -6.23 27.20
CA SER A 130 6.20 -5.71 26.06
C SER A 130 6.75 -4.41 25.51
N THR A 131 7.24 -3.52 26.38
CA THR A 131 7.89 -2.27 26.00
C THR A 131 9.23 -2.53 25.32
N ASN A 132 9.97 -3.56 25.78
CA ASN A 132 11.13 -4.06 25.06
C ASN A 132 10.76 -4.59 23.65
N ALA A 133 9.72 -5.43 23.55
CA ALA A 133 9.23 -5.94 22.26
C ALA A 133 8.74 -4.82 21.31
N LEU A 134 8.14 -3.76 21.86
CA LEU A 134 7.75 -2.56 21.13
C LEU A 134 8.97 -1.81 20.59
N PHE A 135 9.96 -1.52 21.44
CA PHE A 135 11.19 -0.85 21.00
C PHE A 135 11.97 -1.70 20.00
N ASN A 136 12.08 -3.02 20.19
CA ASN A 136 12.68 -3.94 19.21
C ASN A 136 11.98 -3.86 17.85
N THR A 137 10.65 -3.73 17.84
CA THR A 137 9.85 -3.63 16.60
C THR A 137 10.02 -2.27 15.92
N ILE A 138 10.04 -1.17 16.67
CA ILE A 138 10.31 0.18 16.14
C ILE A 138 11.73 0.26 15.61
N ASN A 139 12.72 -0.23 16.37
CA ASN A 139 14.12 -0.29 15.98
C ASN A 139 14.32 -1.14 14.71
N TRP A 140 13.63 -2.28 14.61
CA TRP A 140 13.62 -3.10 13.39
C TRP A 140 13.13 -2.28 12.19
N MET A 141 11.99 -1.57 12.30
CA MET A 141 11.46 -0.71 11.23
C MET A 141 12.36 0.47 10.84
N GLN A 142 13.10 1.02 11.80
CA GLN A 142 14.08 2.09 11.58
C GLN A 142 15.45 1.56 11.12
N SER A 143 15.65 0.23 11.07
CA SER A 143 16.90 -0.41 10.70
C SER A 143 16.98 -0.76 9.20
N ASN A 144 18.16 -1.21 8.77
CA ASN A 144 18.36 -1.75 7.43
C ASN A 144 17.80 -3.18 7.24
N ALA A 145 17.27 -3.81 8.30
CA ALA A 145 16.64 -5.12 8.26
C ALA A 145 15.11 -5.04 8.09
N TRP A 146 14.53 -3.82 8.08
CA TRP A 146 13.13 -3.67 7.72
C TRP A 146 12.89 -4.07 6.27
N ASP A 147 11.82 -4.82 6.04
CA ASP A 147 11.44 -5.40 4.75
C ASP A 147 10.17 -4.76 4.15
N GLY A 148 9.69 -3.67 4.76
CA GLY A 148 8.45 -2.98 4.37
C GLY A 148 7.17 -3.59 4.97
N ARG A 149 7.24 -4.74 5.65
CA ARG A 149 6.08 -5.37 6.31
C ARG A 149 5.81 -4.73 7.68
N LEU A 150 4.63 -5.01 8.22
CA LEU A 150 4.17 -4.53 9.52
C LEU A 150 4.74 -5.36 10.68
N GLY A 151 4.76 -4.77 11.86
CA GLY A 151 5.13 -5.44 13.10
C GLY A 151 3.91 -5.68 13.98
N ILE A 152 3.79 -6.84 14.61
CA ILE A 152 2.82 -7.09 15.68
C ILE A 152 3.56 -7.28 16.99
N VAL A 153 3.25 -6.43 17.96
CA VAL A 153 3.76 -6.50 19.34
C VAL A 153 2.63 -7.02 20.22
N VAL A 154 2.85 -8.16 20.87
CA VAL A 154 1.86 -8.78 21.76
C VAL A 154 2.35 -8.64 23.19
N SER A 155 1.53 -8.07 24.05
CA SER A 155 1.63 -8.23 25.49
C SER A 155 0.62 -9.29 25.94
N SER A 156 0.98 -10.16 26.88
CA SER A 156 0.06 -11.17 27.40
C SER A 156 0.52 -11.71 28.74
N ASP A 157 -0.31 -11.62 29.78
CA ASP A 157 0.04 -12.14 31.10
C ASP A 157 -1.15 -12.61 31.94
N VAL A 158 -0.85 -13.50 32.87
CA VAL A 158 -1.75 -14.01 33.92
C VAL A 158 -1.12 -13.68 35.29
N ALA A 159 -1.40 -12.48 35.80
CA ALA A 159 -0.89 -12.02 37.09
C ALA A 159 -1.69 -12.63 38.25
N VAL A 160 -1.11 -13.63 38.91
CA VAL A 160 -1.67 -14.31 40.07
C VAL A 160 -0.68 -14.29 41.24
N TYR A 161 -1.19 -14.12 42.45
CA TYR A 161 -0.39 -14.07 43.67
C TYR A 161 -0.96 -14.99 44.77
N ALA A 162 -0.09 -15.44 45.67
CA ALA A 162 -0.46 -16.19 46.88
C ALA A 162 -1.43 -15.40 47.77
N LYS A 163 -2.11 -16.09 48.70
CA LYS A 163 -2.98 -15.44 49.70
C LYS A 163 -2.21 -14.37 50.47
N GLY A 164 -2.77 -13.16 50.54
CA GLY A 164 -2.14 -12.00 51.17
C GLY A 164 -2.42 -10.69 50.44
N SER A 165 -1.81 -9.60 50.90
CA SER A 165 -2.06 -8.23 50.43
C SER A 165 -1.75 -7.95 48.96
N ALA A 166 -0.99 -8.81 48.28
CA ALA A 166 -0.69 -8.70 46.85
C ALA A 166 -1.76 -9.35 45.95
N ARG A 167 -2.53 -10.33 46.44
CA ARG A 167 -3.59 -11.01 45.68
C ARG A 167 -4.61 -10.05 45.03
N PRO A 168 -5.10 -9.00 45.71
CA PRO A 168 -6.01 -8.01 45.12
C PRO A 168 -5.38 -7.15 44.01
N THR A 169 -4.06 -7.22 43.78
CA THR A 169 -3.37 -6.52 42.69
C THR A 169 -3.10 -7.40 41.46
N GLY A 170 -3.58 -8.65 41.44
CA GLY A 170 -3.53 -9.50 40.25
C GLY A 170 -4.38 -8.98 39.08
N GLY A 171 -4.44 -9.73 37.99
CA GLY A 171 -5.17 -9.36 36.79
C GLY A 171 -4.74 -10.16 35.56
N ILE A 172 -5.57 -10.19 34.52
CA ILE A 172 -5.35 -11.04 33.35
C ILE A 172 -5.77 -10.34 32.07
N GLY A 173 -4.92 -10.39 31.05
CA GLY A 173 -5.22 -9.84 29.74
C GLY A 173 -4.09 -9.97 28.73
N SER A 174 -4.40 -9.67 27.49
CA SER A 174 -3.44 -9.55 26.40
C SER A 174 -3.78 -8.33 25.54
N ILE A 175 -2.77 -7.62 25.07
CA ILE A 175 -2.89 -6.49 24.15
C ILE A 175 -2.05 -6.78 22.92
N ALA A 176 -2.60 -6.61 21.73
CA ALA A 176 -1.85 -6.72 20.49
C ALA A 176 -1.82 -5.35 19.79
N MET A 177 -0.64 -4.88 19.45
CA MET A 177 -0.41 -3.59 18.78
C MET A 177 0.17 -3.83 17.38
N LEU A 178 -0.47 -3.26 16.38
CA LEU A 178 0.03 -3.21 15.01
C LEU A 178 0.91 -1.97 14.85
N ILE A 179 2.20 -2.18 14.58
CA ILE A 179 3.21 -1.14 14.41
C ILE A 179 3.50 -0.95 12.92
N GLY A 180 3.67 0.30 12.50
CA GLY A 180 4.02 0.66 11.12
C GLY A 180 4.41 2.13 10.94
N PRO A 181 4.89 2.52 9.75
CA PRO A 181 5.18 3.91 9.38
C PRO A 181 3.89 4.74 9.26
N ASN A 182 4.02 6.07 9.34
CA ASN A 182 2.90 7.02 9.20
C ASN A 182 1.71 6.73 10.13
N ALA A 183 2.01 6.30 11.36
CA ALA A 183 1.00 5.98 12.35
C ALA A 183 0.26 7.23 12.86
N PRO A 184 -1.01 7.11 13.30
CA PRO A 184 -1.70 8.18 14.00
C PRO A 184 -1.14 8.44 15.40
N LEU A 185 -0.57 7.41 16.04
CA LEU A 185 0.06 7.42 17.36
C LEU A 185 1.56 7.22 17.16
N VAL A 186 2.29 8.31 16.91
CA VAL A 186 3.71 8.30 16.55
C VAL A 186 4.57 8.30 17.82
N PHE A 187 5.53 7.39 17.92
CA PHE A 187 6.58 7.51 18.94
C PHE A 187 7.61 8.54 18.48
N ASP A 188 8.07 9.39 19.39
CA ASP A 188 9.07 10.40 19.02
C ASP A 188 10.34 9.73 18.49
N ASP A 189 10.83 10.19 17.34
CA ASP A 189 11.81 9.45 16.56
C ASP A 189 13.20 9.60 17.20
N GLN A 190 13.68 8.50 17.79
CA GLN A 190 15.05 8.17 18.27
C GLN A 190 15.24 8.06 19.80
N GLU A 191 15.63 6.83 20.19
CA GLU A 191 16.12 6.38 21.50
C GLU A 191 15.18 6.51 22.70
N SER A 192 14.30 5.53 22.82
CA SER A 192 13.75 5.04 24.08
C SER A 192 14.78 5.10 25.23
N LEU A 193 14.45 5.82 26.29
CA LEU A 193 15.26 5.85 27.51
C LEU A 193 15.12 4.55 28.27
N GLN A 194 16.05 3.61 28.10
CA GLN A 194 16.17 2.48 29.00
C GLN A 194 17.09 2.84 30.16
N ILE A 195 16.57 2.77 31.38
CA ILE A 195 17.38 2.75 32.59
C ILE A 195 17.28 1.35 33.18
N ASN A 196 18.42 0.66 33.19
CA ASN A 196 18.61 -0.56 33.95
C ASN A 196 19.15 -0.16 35.32
N ILE A 197 18.34 -0.30 36.37
CA ILE A 197 18.83 -0.17 37.75
C ILE A 197 19.16 -1.59 38.21
N GLN A 198 20.44 -1.86 38.41
CA GLN A 198 20.88 -3.14 38.96
C GLN A 198 20.41 -3.24 40.42
N ILE A 199 19.67 -4.30 40.73
CA ILE A 199 19.23 -4.62 42.08
C ILE A 199 19.72 -6.03 42.37
N ASP A 200 20.68 -6.16 43.30
CA ASP A 200 21.18 -7.47 43.72
C ASP A 200 20.12 -8.17 44.58
N SER A 201 19.30 -9.02 43.95
CA SER A 201 18.41 -9.95 44.65
C SER A 201 18.16 -11.20 43.82
N GLU A 202 18.55 -12.36 44.36
CA GLU A 202 18.52 -13.66 43.68
C GLU A 202 17.11 -14.30 43.64
N TYR A 203 16.16 -13.76 44.40
CA TYR A 203 14.80 -14.30 44.54
C TYR A 203 13.74 -13.20 44.37
N PRO A 204 12.61 -13.46 43.70
CA PRO A 204 11.48 -12.53 43.63
C PRO A 204 10.70 -12.52 44.95
N ILE A 205 11.31 -11.96 46.00
CA ILE A 205 10.65 -11.67 47.28
C ILE A 205 9.91 -10.33 47.12
N VAL A 206 8.58 -10.39 47.10
CA VAL A 206 7.74 -9.18 47.00
C VAL A 206 7.66 -8.48 48.35
N ASP A 207 8.71 -7.75 48.71
CA ASP A 207 8.57 -6.64 49.67
C ASP A 207 7.81 -5.51 48.97
N GLY A 208 6.55 -5.31 49.39
CA GLY A 208 5.67 -4.30 48.81
C GLY A 208 6.15 -2.85 49.05
N HIS A 209 6.83 -2.57 50.15
CA HIS A 209 7.38 -1.24 50.43
C HIS A 209 8.64 -0.98 49.61
N LEU A 210 9.54 -1.96 49.52
CA LEU A 210 10.71 -1.89 48.64
C LEU A 210 10.30 -1.71 47.17
N SER A 211 9.31 -2.47 46.70
CA SER A 211 8.81 -2.42 45.32
C SER A 211 8.25 -1.04 44.95
N ILE A 212 7.50 -0.39 45.86
CA ILE A 212 6.99 0.98 45.67
C ILE A 212 8.14 1.98 45.58
N ASN A 213 9.14 1.87 46.47
CA ASN A 213 10.28 2.79 46.48
C ASN A 213 11.15 2.62 45.22
N VAL A 214 11.42 1.38 44.79
CA VAL A 214 12.16 1.08 43.56
C VAL A 214 11.43 1.62 42.33
N TYR A 215 10.11 1.45 42.24
CA TYR A 215 9.31 2.00 41.16
C TYR A 215 9.43 3.54 41.13
N LEU A 216 9.21 4.23 42.26
CA LEU A 216 9.30 5.69 42.30
C LEU A 216 10.71 6.18 41.95
N ASN A 217 11.76 5.54 42.47
CA ASN A 217 13.15 5.87 42.11
C ASN A 217 13.40 5.70 40.60
N ALA A 218 12.91 4.61 39.99
CA ALA A 218 13.01 4.38 38.56
C ALA A 218 12.24 5.43 37.73
N LEU A 219 11.09 5.90 38.23
CA LEU A 219 10.34 7.01 37.65
C LEU A 219 11.16 8.31 37.69
N GLU A 220 11.76 8.66 38.83
CA GLU A 220 12.56 9.89 38.94
C GLU A 220 13.78 9.88 38.02
N GLN A 221 14.51 8.76 38.00
CA GLN A 221 15.68 8.63 37.12
C GLN A 221 15.27 8.70 35.65
N SER A 222 14.17 8.05 35.27
CA SER A 222 13.68 8.07 33.89
C SER A 222 13.24 9.47 33.45
N TYR A 223 12.60 10.23 34.35
CA TYR A 223 12.20 11.61 34.08
C TYR A 223 13.41 12.56 33.96
N LYS A 224 14.37 12.50 34.89
CA LYS A 224 15.62 13.28 34.83
C LYS A 224 16.40 12.99 33.55
N SER A 225 16.48 11.72 33.15
CA SER A 225 17.19 11.31 31.94
C SER A 225 16.44 11.74 30.67
N LEU A 226 15.09 11.71 30.66
CA LEU A 226 14.28 12.27 29.57
C LEU A 226 14.53 13.77 29.41
N LYS A 227 14.52 14.56 30.51
CA LYS A 227 14.87 15.98 30.48
C LYS A 227 16.24 16.22 29.85
N ALA A 228 17.25 15.47 30.29
CA ALA A 228 18.62 15.58 29.78
C ALA A 228 18.71 15.30 28.26
N LYS A 229 18.06 14.24 27.75
CA LYS A 229 18.02 13.94 26.30
C LYS A 229 17.28 15.02 25.52
N CYS A 230 16.13 15.48 26.00
CA CYS A 230 15.37 16.56 25.35
C CYS A 230 16.17 17.87 25.30
N ARG A 231 16.87 18.25 26.39
CA ARG A 231 17.73 19.44 26.43
C ARG A 231 18.80 19.42 25.33
N GLN A 232 19.44 18.27 25.15
CA GLN A 232 20.47 18.07 24.11
C GLN A 232 19.90 18.12 22.68
N ARG A 233 18.72 17.52 22.47
CA ARG A 233 18.12 17.32 21.14
C ARG A 233 17.33 18.53 20.63
N TYR A 234 16.56 19.18 21.52
CA TYR A 234 15.56 20.20 21.17
C TYR A 234 16.00 21.61 21.58
N SER A 235 17.24 21.97 21.22
CA SER A 235 17.80 23.32 21.42
C SER A 235 17.67 23.87 22.84
N GLY A 236 17.83 23.01 23.85
CA GLY A 236 17.74 23.39 25.27
C GLY A 236 16.35 23.22 25.91
N TRP A 237 15.32 22.74 25.20
CA TRP A 237 14.01 22.47 25.81
C TRP A 237 14.09 21.32 26.83
N GLU A 238 13.61 21.59 28.04
CA GLU A 238 13.40 20.57 29.08
C GLU A 238 11.91 20.35 29.32
N PRO A 239 11.38 19.13 29.06
CA PRO A 239 10.00 18.79 29.35
C PRO A 239 9.68 18.90 30.85
N LYS A 240 8.60 19.60 31.15
CA LYS A 240 7.93 19.63 32.47
C LYS A 240 6.63 18.84 32.40
N TYR A 241 6.03 18.51 33.55
CA TYR A 241 4.73 17.83 33.56
C TYR A 241 3.62 18.64 32.87
N GLN A 242 3.79 19.97 32.81
CA GLN A 242 2.86 20.88 32.14
C GLN A 242 2.90 20.78 30.60
N ASP A 243 4.03 20.35 30.02
CA ASP A 243 4.23 20.24 28.56
C ASP A 243 3.53 19.02 27.92
N PHE A 244 2.94 18.15 28.75
CA PHE A 244 2.17 16.98 28.30
C PHE A 244 0.69 17.18 28.60
N ASP A 245 -0.14 16.77 27.64
CA ASP A 245 -1.59 16.80 27.78
C ASP A 245 -2.07 15.64 28.66
N TYR A 246 -1.50 14.44 28.48
CA TYR A 246 -1.93 13.22 29.16
C TYR A 246 -0.77 12.34 29.63
N PHE A 247 -1.03 11.48 30.61
CA PHE A 247 -0.05 10.56 31.20
C PHE A 247 -0.60 9.14 31.35
N CYS A 248 0.16 8.15 30.88
CA CYS A 248 -0.07 6.73 31.10
C CYS A 248 1.15 6.10 31.79
N PHE A 249 0.92 5.28 32.82
CA PHE A 249 1.95 4.61 33.59
C PHE A 249 1.65 3.10 33.67
N HIS A 250 2.69 2.27 33.82
CA HIS A 250 2.49 0.88 34.25
C HIS A 250 1.72 0.88 35.58
N THR A 251 0.58 0.19 35.63
CA THR A 251 -0.37 0.27 36.74
C THR A 251 -0.40 -1.06 37.53
N PRO A 252 0.45 -1.24 38.56
CA PRO A 252 0.28 -2.35 39.48
C PRO A 252 -1.01 -2.18 40.31
N PHE A 253 -1.34 -0.93 40.66
CA PHE A 253 -2.62 -0.53 41.20
C PHE A 253 -2.83 0.99 41.02
N SER A 254 -4.07 1.44 40.89
CA SER A 254 -4.43 2.83 40.56
C SER A 254 -3.83 3.87 41.51
N LYS A 255 -3.75 3.58 42.82
CA LYS A 255 -3.14 4.49 43.80
C LYS A 255 -1.65 4.70 43.58
N MET A 256 -0.94 3.74 42.97
CA MET A 256 0.46 3.90 42.59
C MET A 256 0.61 4.97 41.52
N VAL A 257 -0.22 4.93 40.48
CA VAL A 257 -0.21 5.91 39.38
C VAL A 257 -0.45 7.33 39.87
N GLN A 258 -1.32 7.49 40.87
CA GLN A 258 -1.52 8.76 41.56
C GLN A 258 -0.24 9.26 42.24
N LYS A 259 0.49 8.39 42.94
CA LYS A 259 1.82 8.72 43.51
C LYS A 259 2.84 9.07 42.43
N CYS A 260 2.79 8.41 41.27
CA CYS A 260 3.68 8.68 40.13
C CYS A 260 3.45 10.08 39.53
N PHE A 261 2.21 10.41 39.16
CA PHE A 261 1.88 11.73 38.60
C PHE A 261 2.31 12.87 39.53
N PHE A 262 1.96 12.79 40.81
CA PHE A 262 2.36 13.81 41.78
C PHE A 262 3.85 13.80 42.12
N ASN A 263 4.58 12.70 41.91
CA ASN A 263 6.05 12.71 42.06
C ASN A 263 6.72 13.51 40.92
N LEU A 264 6.20 13.46 39.69
CA LEU A 264 6.68 14.33 38.60
C LEU A 264 6.42 15.81 38.91
N VAL A 265 5.22 16.15 39.39
CA VAL A 265 4.87 17.50 39.85
C VAL A 265 5.78 17.95 40.99
N LEU A 266 6.07 17.07 41.95
CA LEU A 266 6.95 17.33 43.09
C LEU A 266 8.40 17.61 42.67
N GLN A 267 8.93 16.87 41.70
CA GLN A 267 10.27 17.12 41.15
C GLN A 267 10.35 18.48 40.45
N ASP A 268 9.35 18.85 39.64
CA ASP A 268 9.32 20.16 38.99
C ASP A 268 9.18 21.30 40.02
N ILE A 269 8.40 21.11 41.09
CA ILE A 269 8.33 22.04 42.23
C ILE A 269 9.70 22.17 42.93
N GLN A 270 10.41 21.06 43.14
CA GLN A 270 11.74 21.08 43.78
C GLN A 270 12.79 21.79 42.92
N GLU A 271 12.71 21.64 41.60
CA GLU A 271 13.65 22.20 40.63
C GLU A 271 13.41 23.69 40.35
N TYR A 272 12.17 24.09 40.03
CA TYR A 272 11.84 25.47 39.65
C TYR A 272 11.36 26.33 40.82
N LYS A 273 10.82 25.73 41.89
CA LYS A 273 10.39 26.39 43.12
C LYS A 273 9.49 27.61 42.85
N GLU A 274 9.65 28.70 43.59
CA GLU A 274 8.84 29.92 43.50
C GLU A 274 8.93 30.62 42.13
N LYS A 275 9.84 30.21 41.22
CA LYS A 275 9.92 30.79 39.87
C LYS A 275 8.73 30.41 38.97
N GLN A 276 8.08 29.27 39.25
CA GLN A 276 6.99 28.72 38.42
C GLN A 276 5.83 28.13 39.24
N PHE A 277 5.96 28.04 40.56
CA PHE A 277 4.96 27.46 41.46
C PHE A 277 4.57 28.44 42.57
N PRO A 278 3.32 28.40 43.09
CA PRO A 278 2.88 29.29 44.16
C PRO A 278 3.76 29.17 45.41
N ALA A 279 4.25 30.30 45.95
CA ALA A 279 5.20 30.30 47.06
C ALA A 279 4.68 29.58 48.32
N GLU A 280 3.39 29.71 48.62
CA GLU A 280 2.74 29.00 49.74
C GLU A 280 2.82 27.48 49.57
N LEU A 281 2.56 26.97 48.36
CA LEU A 281 2.68 25.54 48.06
C LEU A 281 4.15 25.08 48.17
N VAL A 282 5.10 25.85 47.61
CA VAL A 282 6.52 25.51 47.68
C VAL A 282 6.99 25.41 49.15
N GLU A 283 6.52 26.30 50.01
CA GLU A 283 6.81 26.28 51.45
C GLU A 283 6.16 25.08 52.16
N GLN A 284 4.89 24.79 51.90
CA GLN A 284 4.22 23.59 52.43
C GLN A 284 4.94 22.29 52.01
N ILE A 285 5.46 22.22 50.79
CA ILE A 285 6.22 21.07 50.27
C ILE A 285 7.64 21.01 50.87
N ARG A 286 8.29 22.17 51.05
CA ARG A 286 9.60 22.31 51.72
C ARG A 286 9.59 21.79 53.15
N GLN A 287 8.51 22.04 53.89
CA GLN A 287 8.27 21.50 55.24
C GLN A 287 8.09 19.96 55.29
N ASN A 288 8.09 19.29 54.14
CA ASN A 288 8.03 17.82 54.01
C ASN A 288 9.25 17.28 53.23
N ASP A 289 10.39 17.98 53.28
CA ASP A 289 11.68 17.63 52.66
C ASP A 289 11.64 17.41 51.12
N PHE A 290 10.62 17.91 50.42
CA PHE A 290 10.35 17.53 49.02
C PHE A 290 10.21 16.01 48.80
N LYS A 291 9.82 15.24 49.83
CA LYS A 291 9.64 13.78 49.74
C LYS A 291 8.18 13.41 49.47
N MET A 292 7.97 12.40 48.61
CA MET A 292 6.64 11.83 48.39
C MET A 292 6.21 10.99 49.60
N ASN A 293 5.27 11.52 50.38
CA ASN A 293 4.62 10.85 51.51
C ASN A 293 3.12 11.18 51.51
N ASP A 294 2.32 10.57 52.39
CA ASP A 294 0.86 10.74 52.35
C ASP A 294 0.38 12.16 52.73
N LYS A 295 1.19 12.98 53.42
CA LYS A 295 0.92 14.40 53.68
C LYS A 295 1.22 15.24 52.44
N THR A 296 2.39 15.05 51.82
CA THR A 296 2.75 15.64 50.51
C THR A 296 1.70 15.30 49.44
N LEU A 297 1.24 14.05 49.39
CA LEU A 297 0.21 13.59 48.46
C LEU A 297 -1.14 14.31 48.68
N LYS A 298 -1.53 14.56 49.93
CA LYS A 298 -2.75 15.33 50.25
C LYS A 298 -2.63 16.79 49.81
N ILE A 299 -1.48 17.44 50.06
CA ILE A 299 -1.19 18.81 49.63
C ILE A 299 -1.28 18.92 48.10
N LEU A 300 -0.60 18.03 47.37
CA LEU A 300 -0.60 18.02 45.90
C LEU A 300 -1.98 17.64 45.32
N MET A 301 -2.74 16.77 45.99
CA MET A 301 -4.13 16.48 45.61
C MET A 301 -5.04 17.70 45.78
N GLN A 302 -4.84 18.51 46.83
CA GLN A 302 -5.61 19.73 47.04
C GLN A 302 -5.27 20.81 46.00
N ALA A 303 -3.99 20.94 45.63
CA ALA A 303 -3.54 21.92 44.64
C ALA A 303 -3.83 21.52 43.18
N TYR A 304 -3.60 20.26 42.81
CA TYR A 304 -3.61 19.78 41.42
C TYR A 304 -4.55 18.58 41.18
N GLY A 305 -5.50 18.32 42.08
CA GLY A 305 -6.46 17.22 41.95
C GLY A 305 -7.33 17.27 40.69
N ALA A 306 -7.57 18.47 40.15
CA ALA A 306 -8.26 18.65 38.86
C ALA A 306 -7.38 18.21 37.68
N GLU A 307 -6.10 18.59 37.67
CA GLU A 307 -5.15 18.16 36.64
C GLU A 307 -4.87 16.65 36.70
N TRP A 308 -4.77 16.07 37.90
CA TRP A 308 -4.71 14.61 38.07
C TRP A 308 -5.90 13.92 37.39
N LYS A 309 -7.12 14.41 37.62
CA LYS A 309 -8.35 13.85 37.03
C LYS A 309 -8.34 13.93 35.52
N ASP A 310 -8.01 15.10 34.98
CA ASP A 310 -8.11 15.34 33.53
C ASP A 310 -6.96 14.72 32.73
N LYS A 311 -5.71 14.86 33.22
CA LYS A 311 -4.51 14.42 32.49
C LYS A 311 -4.15 12.94 32.72
N CYS A 312 -4.55 12.32 33.83
CA CYS A 312 -4.06 10.97 34.16
C CYS A 312 -5.14 9.97 34.60
N GLU A 313 -6.12 10.35 35.43
CA GLU A 313 -7.12 9.39 35.93
C GLU A 313 -7.96 8.74 34.81
N ARG A 314 -8.18 9.44 33.70
CA ARG A 314 -8.82 8.92 32.48
C ARG A 314 -8.14 7.65 31.93
N SER A 315 -6.83 7.50 32.11
CA SER A 315 -6.09 6.29 31.70
C SER A 315 -6.40 5.05 32.57
N LEU A 316 -7.07 5.20 33.72
CA LEU A 316 -7.21 4.10 34.69
C LEU A 316 -8.46 3.24 34.52
N LEU A 317 -9.31 3.49 33.52
CA LEU A 317 -10.59 2.78 33.35
C LEU A 317 -10.42 1.25 33.26
N LEU A 318 -9.53 0.77 32.40
CA LEU A 318 -9.24 -0.66 32.26
C LEU A 318 -8.48 -1.18 33.48
N ALA A 319 -7.48 -0.47 33.98
CA ALA A 319 -6.67 -0.92 35.11
C ALA A 319 -7.51 -1.13 36.38
N LYS A 320 -8.44 -0.21 36.69
CA LYS A 320 -9.41 -0.31 37.80
C LYS A 320 -10.33 -1.53 37.71
N ASN A 321 -10.52 -2.12 36.52
CA ASN A 321 -11.52 -3.15 36.26
C ASN A 321 -10.95 -4.51 35.85
N LEU A 322 -9.71 -4.54 35.37
CA LEU A 322 -8.98 -5.76 35.01
C LEU A 322 -7.96 -6.15 36.08
N GLY A 323 -7.51 -5.19 36.90
CA GLY A 323 -6.33 -5.34 37.75
C GLY A 323 -5.03 -5.19 36.96
N ASN A 324 -3.91 -5.67 37.50
CA ASN A 324 -2.61 -5.60 36.84
C ASN A 324 -2.46 -6.71 35.80
N ILE A 325 -2.43 -6.37 34.51
CA ILE A 325 -2.16 -7.34 33.42
C ILE A 325 -0.66 -7.40 33.06
N TYR A 326 0.21 -7.16 34.04
CA TYR A 326 1.67 -7.09 33.94
C TYR A 326 2.16 -6.27 32.73
N THR A 327 2.72 -6.93 31.70
CA THR A 327 3.30 -6.27 30.53
C THR A 327 2.27 -5.43 29.77
N GLY A 328 0.98 -5.71 29.92
CA GLY A 328 -0.08 -4.97 29.21
C GLY A 328 -0.51 -3.72 29.95
N SER A 329 -0.11 -3.56 31.21
CA SER A 329 -0.73 -2.59 32.13
C SER A 329 -0.48 -1.13 31.74
N LEU A 330 0.65 -0.80 31.11
CA LEU A 330 0.88 0.52 30.51
C LEU A 330 -0.06 0.78 29.30
N TYR A 331 -0.24 -0.23 28.44
CA TYR A 331 -1.03 -0.12 27.22
C TYR A 331 -2.55 -0.17 27.51
N ASN A 332 -2.97 -0.79 28.61
CA ASN A 332 -4.29 -0.58 29.23
C ASN A 332 -4.54 0.91 29.51
N GLY A 333 -3.51 1.63 29.96
CA GLY A 333 -3.54 3.07 30.18
C GLY A 333 -3.84 3.84 28.90
N LEU A 334 -3.04 3.59 27.87
CA LEU A 334 -3.18 4.21 26.55
C LEU A 334 -4.55 3.90 25.91
N LEU A 335 -5.00 2.65 25.99
CA LEU A 335 -6.27 2.21 25.42
C LEU A 335 -7.48 2.80 26.17
N SER A 336 -7.40 2.95 27.49
CA SER A 336 -8.41 3.65 28.29
C SER A 336 -8.57 5.10 27.85
N LEU A 337 -7.43 5.78 27.62
CA LEU A 337 -7.39 7.17 27.17
C LEU A 337 -7.93 7.32 25.73
N ILE A 338 -7.51 6.45 24.79
CA ILE A 338 -8.04 6.42 23.42
C ILE A 338 -9.55 6.11 23.40
N GLY A 339 -10.01 5.24 24.29
CA GLY A 339 -11.42 4.90 24.44
C GLY A 339 -12.28 5.99 25.09
N ASP A 340 -11.71 7.08 25.59
CA ASP A 340 -12.47 8.21 26.10
C ASP A 340 -13.00 9.08 24.96
N THR A 341 -14.32 9.02 24.75
CA THR A 341 -15.03 9.77 23.71
C THR A 341 -15.35 11.21 24.14
N SER A 342 -15.09 11.59 25.39
CA SER A 342 -15.29 12.97 25.87
C SER A 342 -14.13 13.91 25.53
N ILE A 343 -13.06 13.42 24.90
CA ILE A 343 -11.84 14.17 24.60
C ILE A 343 -11.40 13.97 23.14
N ASP A 344 -10.72 14.96 22.58
CA ASP A 344 -10.00 14.84 21.31
C ASP A 344 -8.49 14.77 21.59
N LEU A 345 -7.86 13.69 21.14
CA LEU A 345 -6.43 13.45 21.28
C LEU A 345 -5.62 14.02 20.10
N LYS A 346 -6.25 14.53 19.04
CA LYS A 346 -5.51 14.98 17.85
C LYS A 346 -4.54 16.13 18.18
N GLY A 347 -3.26 15.98 17.81
CA GLY A 347 -2.18 16.93 18.09
C GLY A 347 -1.70 16.93 19.54
N LYS A 348 -2.16 15.99 20.38
CA LYS A 348 -1.82 15.91 21.81
C LYS A 348 -0.54 15.12 22.06
N LYS A 349 0.13 15.43 23.17
CA LYS A 349 1.32 14.74 23.68
C LYS A 349 0.96 13.86 24.87
N ILE A 350 1.26 12.57 24.76
CA ILE A 350 1.01 11.58 25.82
C ILE A 350 2.35 11.12 26.39
N MET A 351 2.57 11.34 27.68
CA MET A 351 3.68 10.77 28.43
C MET A 351 3.41 9.30 28.73
N MET A 352 4.40 8.45 28.51
CA MET A 352 4.35 7.00 28.74
C MET A 352 5.47 6.58 29.69
N PHE A 353 5.13 5.85 30.76
CA PHE A 353 6.13 5.28 31.68
C PHE A 353 5.94 3.77 31.87
N SER A 354 6.90 2.99 31.40
CA SER A 354 6.98 1.54 31.58
C SER A 354 7.93 1.18 32.72
N TYR A 355 7.58 0.18 33.51
CA TYR A 355 8.39 -0.36 34.59
C TYR A 355 8.22 -1.88 34.65
N GLY A 356 9.29 -2.60 34.97
CA GLY A 356 9.27 -4.01 35.36
C GLY A 356 10.33 -4.26 36.44
N SER A 357 9.98 -5.02 37.47
CA SER A 357 10.85 -5.35 38.61
C SER A 357 12.16 -6.04 38.17
N GLY A 358 13.26 -5.82 38.91
CA GLY A 358 14.61 -6.31 38.57
C GLY A 358 15.77 -5.27 38.55
N CYS A 359 15.60 -4.01 38.15
CA CYS A 359 14.48 -3.42 37.43
C CYS A 359 14.90 -2.72 36.13
N ALA A 360 13.97 -2.73 35.16
CA ALA A 360 14.09 -2.01 33.90
C ALA A 360 12.91 -1.05 33.76
N ALA A 361 13.21 0.20 33.41
CA ALA A 361 12.20 1.24 33.24
C ALA A 361 12.49 2.14 32.04
N SER A 362 11.42 2.67 31.45
CA SER A 362 11.50 3.66 30.38
C SER A 362 10.42 4.70 30.45
N MET A 363 10.82 5.95 30.22
CA MET A 363 9.93 7.07 29.97
C MET A 363 10.08 7.54 28.52
N PHE A 364 8.97 7.66 27.81
CA PHE A 364 8.92 8.05 26.39
C PHE A 364 7.60 8.78 26.11
N MET A 365 7.45 9.32 24.90
CA MET A 365 6.28 10.10 24.54
C MET A 365 5.68 9.68 23.19
N ILE A 366 4.35 9.82 23.09
CA ILE A 366 3.57 9.60 21.87
C ILE A 366 2.99 10.94 21.43
N HIS A 367 3.15 11.26 20.14
CA HIS A 367 2.52 12.40 19.47
C HIS A 367 1.37 11.91 18.59
N VAL A 368 0.17 12.49 18.74
CA VAL A 368 -1.02 12.06 17.99
C VAL A 368 -1.14 12.84 16.68
N ASN A 369 -0.41 12.41 15.65
CA ASN A 369 -0.21 13.17 14.40
C ASN A 369 -1.23 12.88 13.28
N GLY A 370 -2.23 12.03 13.52
CA GLY A 370 -3.21 11.62 12.51
C GLY A 370 -4.65 11.53 13.01
N ASP A 371 -5.54 11.03 12.15
CA ASP A 371 -6.85 10.56 12.60
C ASP A 371 -6.68 9.24 13.36
N TYR A 372 -7.05 9.23 14.65
CA TYR A 372 -7.01 8.06 15.52
C TYR A 372 -8.42 7.45 15.74
N LYS A 373 -9.46 7.98 15.09
CA LYS A 373 -10.86 7.57 15.33
C LYS A 373 -11.15 6.16 14.86
N HIS A 374 -10.39 5.58 13.92
CA HIS A 374 -10.49 4.15 13.60
C HIS A 374 -10.01 3.29 14.78
N ILE A 375 -8.93 3.68 15.46
CA ILE A 375 -8.46 3.01 16.68
C ILE A 375 -9.53 3.13 17.78
N GLN A 376 -10.08 4.34 17.99
CA GLN A 376 -11.14 4.58 18.98
C GLN A 376 -12.39 3.71 18.72
N LYS A 377 -12.81 3.55 17.45
CA LYS A 377 -13.94 2.69 17.05
C LYS A 377 -13.64 1.19 17.12
N ALA A 378 -12.44 0.75 16.71
CA ALA A 378 -12.05 -0.65 16.83
C ALA A 378 -11.97 -1.12 18.30
N SER A 379 -11.73 -0.18 19.21
CA SER A 379 -11.54 -0.37 20.66
C SER A 379 -12.84 -0.30 21.48
N GLU A 380 -13.96 -0.88 21.02
CA GLU A 380 -15.21 -0.97 21.82
C GLU A 380 -15.11 -1.98 23.00
N PHE A 381 -14.12 -1.79 23.87
CA PHE A 381 -13.90 -2.61 25.06
C PHE A 381 -14.86 -2.29 26.20
N LYS A 382 -15.46 -1.08 26.26
CA LYS A 382 -16.33 -0.65 27.37
C LYS A 382 -17.54 -1.59 27.56
N SER A 383 -18.29 -1.82 26.47
CA SER A 383 -19.40 -2.78 26.49
C SER A 383 -18.96 -4.20 26.84
N ARG A 384 -17.77 -4.65 26.37
CA ARG A 384 -17.21 -5.96 26.75
C ARG A 384 -16.82 -6.04 28.23
N LEU A 385 -16.41 -4.93 28.84
CA LEU A 385 -15.98 -4.82 30.23
C LEU A 385 -17.18 -4.87 31.19
N GLU A 386 -18.28 -4.22 30.80
CA GLU A 386 -19.57 -4.18 31.48
C GLU A 386 -20.31 -5.53 31.41
N ASN A 387 -20.27 -6.22 30.27
CA ASN A 387 -20.91 -7.52 30.06
C ASN A 387 -20.11 -8.72 30.59
N ARG A 388 -19.14 -8.51 31.49
CA ARG A 388 -18.44 -9.62 32.16
C ARG A 388 -19.29 -10.24 33.27
N VAL A 389 -19.05 -11.52 33.53
CA VAL A 389 -19.68 -12.29 34.61
C VAL A 389 -18.90 -12.08 35.90
N LYS A 390 -19.60 -11.71 36.98
CA LYS A 390 -19.02 -11.63 38.31
C LYS A 390 -18.95 -13.02 38.94
N VAL A 391 -17.78 -13.36 39.47
CA VAL A 391 -17.43 -14.60 40.20
C VAL A 391 -17.30 -14.27 41.68
N SER A 392 -17.73 -15.16 42.58
CA SER A 392 -17.62 -14.90 44.03
C SER A 392 -16.17 -15.05 44.53
N PRO A 393 -15.78 -14.41 45.65
CA PRO A 393 -14.48 -14.62 46.26
C PRO A 393 -14.14 -16.09 46.58
N GLU A 394 -15.13 -16.88 46.98
CA GLU A 394 -14.99 -18.33 47.26
C GLU A 394 -14.70 -19.12 45.98
N GLU A 395 -15.45 -18.85 44.90
CA GLU A 395 -15.23 -19.49 43.60
C GLU A 395 -13.88 -19.07 43.02
N PHE A 396 -13.49 -17.80 43.16
CA PHE A 396 -12.16 -17.32 42.78
C PHE A 396 -11.05 -18.02 43.57
N ASP A 397 -11.19 -18.21 44.88
CA ASP A 397 -10.19 -18.92 45.69
C ASP A 397 -10.10 -20.42 45.30
N GLN A 398 -11.23 -21.05 44.99
CA GLN A 398 -11.26 -22.41 44.45
C GLN A 398 -10.58 -22.51 43.08
N LEU A 399 -10.81 -21.56 42.17
CA LEU A 399 -10.15 -21.48 40.87
C LEU A 399 -8.63 -21.30 41.02
N MET A 400 -8.18 -20.46 41.97
CA MET A 400 -6.75 -20.29 42.25
C MET A 400 -6.13 -21.55 42.85
N ALA A 401 -6.78 -22.20 43.81
CA ALA A 401 -6.31 -23.46 44.40
C ALA A 401 -6.33 -24.63 43.39
N TYR A 402 -7.26 -24.63 42.43
CA TYR A 402 -7.29 -25.59 41.34
C TYR A 402 -6.16 -25.33 40.34
N ARG A 403 -5.93 -24.05 39.97
CA ARG A 403 -4.82 -23.63 39.12
C ARG A 403 -3.47 -24.02 39.71
N GLU A 404 -3.26 -23.84 41.01
CA GLU A 404 -2.06 -24.29 41.72
C GLU A 404 -1.86 -25.81 41.62
N LYS A 405 -2.95 -26.59 41.71
CA LYS A 405 -2.91 -28.05 41.55
C LYS A 405 -2.70 -28.53 40.11
N THR A 406 -2.99 -27.73 39.09
CA THR A 406 -2.85 -28.12 37.67
C THR A 406 -1.65 -27.46 36.98
N PHE A 407 -1.05 -26.43 37.59
CA PHE A 407 0.16 -25.79 37.09
C PHE A 407 1.30 -26.82 36.93
N GLY A 408 1.90 -26.85 35.75
CA GLY A 408 3.00 -27.77 35.42
C GLY A 408 2.63 -29.24 35.23
N LYS A 409 1.34 -29.62 35.20
CA LYS A 409 0.94 -31.02 34.90
C LYS A 409 0.91 -31.32 33.40
N CYS A 410 1.20 -32.59 33.07
CA CYS A 410 1.01 -33.22 31.77
C CYS A 410 -0.15 -34.24 31.84
N ASN A 411 -0.58 -34.75 30.67
CA ASN A 411 -1.71 -35.66 30.50
C ASN A 411 -3.00 -35.21 31.24
N TYR A 412 -3.42 -33.99 30.92
CA TYR A 412 -4.44 -33.23 31.63
C TYR A 412 -5.39 -32.56 30.63
N GLU A 413 -6.70 -32.72 30.85
CA GLU A 413 -7.75 -32.03 30.12
C GLU A 413 -8.42 -31.01 31.06
N PRO A 414 -8.46 -29.71 30.71
CA PRO A 414 -9.15 -28.69 31.50
C PRO A 414 -10.63 -29.02 31.71
N GLN A 415 -11.16 -28.66 32.88
CA GLN A 415 -12.52 -28.94 33.33
C GLN A 415 -13.40 -27.68 33.40
N GLY A 416 -12.82 -26.48 33.34
CA GLY A 416 -13.54 -25.21 33.35
C GLY A 416 -14.52 -25.05 32.18
N SER A 417 -15.54 -24.23 32.40
CA SER A 417 -16.59 -24.01 31.42
C SER A 417 -16.08 -23.28 30.17
N ILE A 418 -16.37 -23.85 29.00
CA ILE A 418 -16.19 -23.18 27.70
C ILE A 418 -17.33 -22.17 27.48
N GLU A 419 -18.53 -22.44 28.00
CA GLU A 419 -19.71 -21.56 27.84
C GLU A 419 -19.50 -20.19 28.47
N GLN A 420 -18.67 -20.08 29.51
CA GLN A 420 -18.33 -18.80 30.14
C GLN A 420 -17.44 -17.90 29.28
N LEU A 421 -16.61 -18.43 28.37
CA LEU A 421 -15.63 -17.65 27.57
C LEU A 421 -16.31 -16.68 26.58
N PHE A 422 -15.61 -15.67 26.08
CA PHE A 422 -16.12 -14.87 24.96
C PHE A 422 -16.11 -15.65 23.63
N ASP A 423 -17.00 -15.30 22.70
CA ASP A 423 -17.04 -15.90 21.37
C ASP A 423 -15.75 -15.61 20.58
N GLY A 424 -15.25 -16.59 19.82
CA GLY A 424 -13.98 -16.49 19.10
C GLY A 424 -12.74 -16.51 20.02
N THR A 425 -12.89 -16.86 21.31
CA THR A 425 -11.76 -17.08 22.22
C THR A 425 -11.09 -18.43 21.93
N PHE A 426 -9.78 -18.42 21.73
CA PHE A 426 -8.97 -19.65 21.77
C PHE A 426 -8.88 -20.17 23.21
N TYR A 427 -9.04 -21.47 23.38
CA TYR A 427 -8.98 -22.14 24.67
C TYR A 427 -8.20 -23.46 24.60
N LEU A 428 -7.60 -23.83 25.74
CA LEU A 428 -6.85 -25.06 25.94
C LEU A 428 -7.81 -26.26 25.97
N THR A 429 -7.62 -27.21 25.05
CA THR A 429 -8.41 -28.45 25.00
C THR A 429 -7.77 -29.56 25.83
N LYS A 430 -6.44 -29.70 25.75
CA LYS A 430 -5.64 -30.64 26.54
C LYS A 430 -4.15 -30.29 26.57
N VAL A 431 -3.47 -30.83 27.58
CA VAL A 431 -2.01 -30.95 27.69
C VAL A 431 -1.68 -32.44 27.69
N ASP A 432 -0.95 -32.96 26.71
CA ASP A 432 -0.64 -34.40 26.67
C ASP A 432 0.52 -34.81 27.59
N GLU A 433 0.84 -36.10 27.62
CA GLU A 433 1.96 -36.70 28.38
C GLU A 433 3.33 -36.04 28.09
N LYS A 434 3.49 -35.42 26.91
CA LYS A 434 4.73 -34.76 26.44
C LYS A 434 4.67 -33.24 26.62
N TYR A 435 3.77 -32.77 27.48
CA TYR A 435 3.51 -31.35 27.77
C TYR A 435 3.04 -30.54 26.54
N ARG A 436 2.65 -31.19 25.44
CA ARG A 436 2.17 -30.51 24.23
C ARG A 436 0.76 -30.00 24.49
N ARG A 437 0.56 -28.70 24.26
CA ARG A 437 -0.71 -28.01 24.45
C ARG A 437 -1.47 -27.90 23.15
N PHE A 438 -2.77 -28.18 23.19
CA PHE A 438 -3.67 -28.14 22.05
C PHE A 438 -4.76 -27.10 22.29
N TYR A 439 -5.12 -26.34 21.26
CA TYR A 439 -6.10 -25.26 21.37
C TYR A 439 -7.23 -25.45 20.35
N ALA A 440 -8.42 -24.99 20.72
CA ALA A 440 -9.56 -24.82 19.82
C ALA A 440 -10.13 -23.41 19.99
N VAL A 441 -11.00 -22.98 19.08
CA VAL A 441 -11.69 -21.69 19.17
C VAL A 441 -13.10 -21.94 19.67
N LYS A 442 -13.57 -21.14 20.64
CA LYS A 442 -14.98 -21.14 21.02
C LYS A 442 -15.81 -20.60 19.86
N GLU A 443 -16.59 -21.48 19.25
CA GLU A 443 -17.70 -21.10 18.39
C GLU A 443 -18.77 -20.42 19.26
N GLY A 444 -19.06 -19.16 18.97
CA GLY A 444 -20.19 -18.47 19.58
C GLY A 444 -21.51 -18.86 18.92
N PRO A 445 -22.67 -18.53 19.52
CA PRO A 445 -23.88 -18.38 18.72
C PRO A 445 -23.55 -17.37 17.62
N ILE A 446 -23.71 -17.79 16.36
CA ILE A 446 -23.25 -17.02 15.19
C ILE A 446 -23.77 -15.58 15.30
N LYS A 447 -22.88 -14.65 15.67
CA LYS A 447 -23.08 -13.22 15.44
C LYS A 447 -23.00 -13.01 13.95
N LYS A 448 -24.13 -13.30 13.31
CA LYS A 448 -24.52 -12.81 12.00
C LYS A 448 -24.02 -11.37 11.91
N PRO A 449 -23.11 -11.01 10.98
CA PRO A 449 -22.92 -9.60 10.63
C PRO A 449 -24.31 -9.10 10.26
N GLN A 450 -24.82 -8.15 11.05
CA GLN A 450 -26.23 -8.02 11.40
C GLN A 450 -27.15 -8.44 10.25
N VAL A 451 -27.56 -9.70 10.25
CA VAL A 451 -28.56 -10.17 9.30
C VAL A 451 -29.82 -9.48 9.77
N LEU A 452 -30.09 -8.33 9.14
CA LEU A 452 -31.43 -7.89 8.82
C LEU A 452 -32.20 -9.17 8.56
N GLN A 453 -33.06 -9.55 9.50
CA GLN A 453 -34.02 -10.61 9.20
C GLN A 453 -34.69 -10.17 7.88
N PRO A 454 -34.90 -11.07 6.91
CA PRO A 454 -35.69 -10.74 5.75
C PRO A 454 -37.06 -10.30 6.28
N THR A 455 -37.22 -8.98 6.36
CA THR A 455 -38.46 -8.34 6.74
C THR A 455 -39.31 -8.51 5.51
N ASN A 456 -40.14 -9.55 5.54
CA ASN A 456 -41.13 -9.91 4.52
C ASN A 456 -42.24 -8.84 4.42
N SER A 457 -41.87 -7.55 4.35
CA SER A 457 -42.76 -6.39 4.48
C SER A 457 -42.22 -5.05 3.95
N VAL A 458 -40.94 -4.89 3.59
CA VAL A 458 -40.39 -3.54 3.24
C VAL A 458 -40.55 -3.16 1.75
N LEU A 459 -40.62 -4.13 0.84
CA LEU A 459 -40.64 -3.86 -0.61
C LEU A 459 -42.04 -3.64 -1.23
N GLU A 460 -43.13 -3.90 -0.51
CA GLU A 460 -44.50 -3.68 -0.99
C GLU A 460 -45.15 -2.39 -0.48
N SER A 461 -44.42 -1.52 0.22
CA SER A 461 -44.95 -0.21 0.57
C SER A 461 -45.07 0.67 -0.69
N SER A 462 -46.23 1.32 -0.88
CA SER A 462 -46.44 2.30 -1.96
C SER A 462 -45.42 3.46 -1.91
N LYS A 463 -44.82 3.69 -0.74
CA LYS A 463 -43.74 4.64 -0.49
C LYS A 463 -42.42 4.19 -1.13
N THR A 464 -42.04 2.91 -1.02
CA THR A 464 -40.82 2.34 -1.64
C THR A 464 -40.94 2.42 -3.18
N ALA A 465 -42.07 2.00 -3.74
CA ALA A 465 -42.34 2.10 -5.18
C ALA A 465 -42.32 3.56 -5.68
N ARG A 466 -42.85 4.51 -4.90
CA ARG A 466 -42.81 5.96 -5.22
C ARG A 466 -41.41 6.56 -5.11
N MET A 467 -40.55 6.04 -4.21
CA MET A 467 -39.14 6.43 -4.11
C MET A 467 -38.30 5.89 -5.27
N LEU A 468 -38.50 4.62 -5.66
CA LEU A 468 -37.87 4.06 -6.87
C LEU A 468 -38.27 4.87 -8.12
N LYS A 469 -39.56 5.18 -8.29
CA LYS A 469 -40.02 6.04 -9.40
C LYS A 469 -39.46 7.47 -9.34
N THR A 470 -39.17 7.98 -8.15
CA THR A 470 -38.46 9.26 -7.97
C THR A 470 -36.99 9.15 -8.42
N LEU A 471 -36.29 8.06 -8.06
CA LEU A 471 -34.93 7.76 -8.52
C LEU A 471 -34.86 7.63 -10.05
N GLU A 472 -35.81 6.93 -10.67
CA GLU A 472 -35.94 6.83 -12.13
C GLU A 472 -36.10 8.20 -12.79
N ASN A 473 -36.91 9.09 -12.22
CA ASN A 473 -37.07 10.46 -12.72
C ASN A 473 -35.78 11.28 -12.59
N HIS A 474 -35.04 11.16 -11.48
CA HIS A 474 -33.73 11.80 -11.32
C HIS A 474 -32.71 11.30 -12.35
N ILE A 475 -32.59 9.97 -12.53
CA ILE A 475 -31.68 9.37 -13.52
C ILE A 475 -32.05 9.81 -14.94
N THR A 476 -33.34 9.79 -15.29
CA THR A 476 -33.83 10.22 -16.61
C THR A 476 -33.55 11.72 -16.86
N ALA A 477 -33.77 12.56 -15.85
CA ALA A 477 -33.48 14.00 -15.94
C ALA A 477 -31.98 14.30 -16.04
N SER A 478 -31.14 13.54 -15.33
CA SER A 478 -29.67 13.64 -15.43
C SER A 478 -29.16 13.24 -16.82
N GLN A 479 -29.69 12.13 -17.37
CA GLN A 479 -29.40 11.70 -18.75
C GLN A 479 -29.79 12.75 -19.80
N GLN A 480 -30.84 13.54 -19.54
CA GLN A 480 -31.26 14.65 -20.40
C GLN A 480 -30.46 15.96 -20.17
N LYS A 481 -30.02 16.25 -18.94
CA LYS A 481 -29.27 17.47 -18.60
C LYS A 481 -27.79 17.43 -18.94
N GLN A 482 -27.18 16.25 -19.05
CA GLN A 482 -25.83 16.04 -19.60
C GLN A 482 -24.64 16.79 -18.93
N GLN A 483 -24.82 17.44 -17.77
CA GLN A 483 -23.86 18.40 -17.19
C GLN A 483 -23.21 18.02 -15.83
N GLU A 484 -23.70 17.02 -15.09
CA GLU A 484 -23.04 16.58 -13.83
C GLU A 484 -22.35 15.22 -13.98
N ILE A 485 -21.10 15.14 -13.50
CA ILE A 485 -20.24 13.95 -13.61
C ILE A 485 -20.67 12.85 -12.63
N ILE A 486 -21.23 13.22 -11.47
CA ILE A 486 -21.96 12.33 -10.56
C ILE A 486 -23.12 13.15 -9.97
N ASP A 487 -24.36 12.90 -10.42
CA ASP A 487 -25.53 13.62 -9.89
C ASP A 487 -25.75 13.25 -8.41
N SER A 488 -25.52 14.22 -7.53
CA SER A 488 -25.62 14.02 -6.07
C SER A 488 -27.04 13.64 -5.63
N SER A 489 -28.08 13.92 -6.43
CA SER A 489 -29.46 13.53 -6.16
C SER A 489 -29.72 12.04 -6.35
N ILE A 490 -29.00 11.38 -7.27
CA ILE A 490 -29.05 9.91 -7.45
C ILE A 490 -28.50 9.24 -6.17
N LEU A 491 -27.29 9.60 -5.74
CA LEU A 491 -26.68 9.06 -4.53
C LEU A 491 -27.51 9.37 -3.26
N LYS A 492 -27.98 10.61 -3.09
CA LYS A 492 -28.87 10.99 -1.96
C LYS A 492 -30.18 10.21 -1.97
N THR A 493 -30.71 9.83 -3.14
CA THR A 493 -31.94 9.03 -3.24
C THR A 493 -31.67 7.56 -2.97
N LEU A 494 -30.53 7.02 -3.41
CA LEU A 494 -30.08 5.68 -3.05
C LEU A 494 -29.87 5.55 -1.53
N THR A 495 -29.19 6.48 -0.86
CA THR A 495 -29.06 6.46 0.61
C THR A 495 -30.39 6.62 1.35
N LYS A 496 -31.42 7.23 0.74
CA LYS A 496 -32.78 7.27 1.32
C LYS A 496 -33.54 5.95 1.19
N ILE A 497 -33.23 5.14 0.18
CA ILE A 497 -33.83 3.82 -0.03
C ILE A 497 -33.04 2.74 0.73
N TYR A 498 -31.72 2.89 0.81
CA TYR A 498 -30.76 1.99 1.45
C TYR A 498 -29.88 2.80 2.42
N PRO A 499 -30.29 2.99 3.69
CA PRO A 499 -29.60 3.87 4.64
C PRO A 499 -28.15 3.50 4.93
N ASP A 500 -27.82 2.21 4.90
CA ASP A 500 -26.49 1.68 5.21
C ASP A 500 -25.54 1.65 4.00
N LEU A 501 -25.99 2.12 2.82
CA LEU A 501 -25.23 2.07 1.57
C LEU A 501 -24.04 3.03 1.61
N ASN A 502 -22.81 2.51 1.50
CA ASN A 502 -21.60 3.32 1.46
C ASN A 502 -21.38 3.89 0.06
N THR A 503 -22.00 5.04 -0.21
CA THR A 503 -21.92 5.74 -1.50
C THR A 503 -20.49 6.12 -1.90
N LYS A 504 -19.59 6.36 -0.94
CA LYS A 504 -18.19 6.71 -1.21
C LYS A 504 -17.43 5.53 -1.83
N MET A 505 -17.64 4.30 -1.34
CA MET A 505 -17.03 3.10 -1.92
C MET A 505 -17.47 2.85 -3.37
N LEU A 506 -18.72 3.16 -3.71
CA LEU A 506 -19.22 3.07 -5.09
C LEU A 506 -18.57 4.11 -6.02
N GLN A 507 -18.14 5.26 -5.50
CA GLN A 507 -17.46 6.31 -6.28
C GLN A 507 -15.96 6.03 -6.48
N GLU A 508 -15.31 5.42 -5.48
CA GLU A 508 -13.87 5.14 -5.47
C GLU A 508 -13.52 3.75 -6.03
N GLY A 509 -14.50 3.00 -6.54
CA GLY A 509 -14.35 1.61 -7.01
C GLY A 509 -14.28 0.57 -5.89
N GLY A 510 -13.91 0.98 -4.67
CA GLY A 510 -14.07 0.26 -3.40
C GLY A 510 -13.22 -1.02 -3.21
N LEU A 511 -12.43 -1.41 -4.21
CA LEU A 511 -11.37 -2.40 -4.12
C LEU A 511 -10.03 -1.66 -3.89
N SER A 512 -9.27 -2.03 -2.86
CA SER A 512 -7.91 -1.51 -2.66
C SER A 512 -6.89 -2.37 -3.41
N THR A 513 -5.80 -1.78 -3.89
CA THR A 513 -4.73 -2.49 -4.62
C THR A 513 -4.16 -3.67 -3.82
N GLU A 514 -4.08 -3.51 -2.49
CA GLU A 514 -3.72 -4.58 -1.56
C GLU A 514 -4.73 -5.73 -1.58
N THR A 515 -6.04 -5.46 -1.58
CA THR A 515 -7.07 -6.51 -1.70
C THR A 515 -7.04 -7.19 -3.07
N ALA A 516 -6.78 -6.44 -4.15
CA ALA A 516 -6.65 -7.00 -5.50
C ALA A 516 -5.45 -7.95 -5.64
N ASP A 517 -4.32 -7.64 -5.01
CA ASP A 517 -3.11 -8.50 -4.96
C ASP A 517 -3.31 -9.82 -4.20
N TYR A 518 -4.38 -9.92 -3.40
CA TYR A 518 -4.81 -11.18 -2.81
C TYR A 518 -5.93 -11.90 -3.58
N MET A 519 -6.46 -11.29 -4.64
CA MET A 519 -7.49 -11.89 -5.49
C MET A 519 -6.89 -12.54 -6.75
N ILE A 520 -5.73 -12.06 -7.23
CA ILE A 520 -5.01 -12.56 -8.40
C ILE A 520 -3.49 -12.42 -8.20
N GLU A 521 -2.70 -13.25 -8.89
CA GLU A 521 -1.24 -13.17 -8.89
C GLU A 521 -0.72 -12.03 -9.78
N ASN A 522 0.51 -11.56 -9.51
CA ASN A 522 1.21 -10.51 -10.27
C ASN A 522 0.40 -9.19 -10.38
N CYS A 523 -0.35 -8.82 -9.34
CA CYS A 523 -1.24 -7.67 -9.35
C CYS A 523 -0.47 -6.34 -9.23
N ILE A 524 -0.19 -5.71 -10.37
CA ILE A 524 0.50 -4.41 -10.43
C ILE A 524 -0.42 -3.19 -10.24
N GLY A 525 -1.72 -3.40 -9.96
CA GLY A 525 -2.69 -2.33 -9.78
C GLY A 525 -4.13 -2.79 -10.05
N ILE A 526 -5.08 -1.85 -9.98
CA ILE A 526 -6.50 -2.10 -10.25
C ILE A 526 -6.91 -1.41 -11.55
N LEU A 527 -7.67 -2.13 -12.38
CA LEU A 527 -8.38 -1.57 -13.52
C LEU A 527 -9.86 -1.39 -13.15
N PRO A 528 -10.31 -0.18 -12.79
CA PRO A 528 -11.72 0.07 -12.48
C PRO A 528 -12.57 0.08 -13.77
N LEU A 529 -13.75 -0.55 -13.72
CA LEU A 529 -14.77 -0.45 -14.76
C LEU A 529 -15.88 0.54 -14.33
N PRO A 530 -16.47 1.32 -15.26
CA PRO A 530 -17.58 2.21 -14.94
C PRO A 530 -18.79 1.44 -14.40
N LEU A 531 -19.28 1.85 -13.22
CA LEU A 531 -20.49 1.30 -12.60
C LEU A 531 -21.68 2.24 -12.85
N GLY A 532 -22.74 1.72 -13.45
CA GLY A 532 -24.02 2.41 -13.65
C GLY A 532 -25.22 1.60 -13.17
N LEU A 533 -26.42 2.14 -13.38
CA LEU A 533 -27.68 1.54 -12.93
C LEU A 533 -28.66 1.37 -14.10
N GLY A 534 -29.04 0.13 -14.38
CA GLY A 534 -30.17 -0.21 -15.22
C GLY A 534 -31.49 0.05 -14.50
N ILE A 535 -32.40 0.80 -15.11
CA ILE A 535 -33.68 1.22 -14.52
C ILE A 535 -34.90 0.73 -15.31
N GLY A 536 -36.09 0.76 -14.72
CA GLY A 536 -37.32 0.28 -15.34
C GLY A 536 -37.45 -1.24 -15.40
N PHE A 537 -36.63 -2.00 -14.66
CA PHE A 537 -36.76 -3.45 -14.60
C PHE A 537 -37.91 -3.86 -13.69
N LYS A 538 -38.76 -4.77 -14.20
CA LYS A 538 -39.80 -5.44 -13.42
C LYS A 538 -39.69 -6.94 -13.65
N VAL A 539 -39.19 -7.68 -12.66
CA VAL A 539 -38.90 -9.12 -12.74
C VAL A 539 -39.78 -9.85 -11.74
N ASN A 540 -40.57 -10.82 -12.20
CA ASN A 540 -41.54 -11.57 -11.38
C ASN A 540 -42.41 -10.66 -10.49
N GLY A 541 -42.90 -9.56 -11.10
CA GLY A 541 -43.72 -8.55 -10.43
C GLY A 541 -42.95 -7.49 -9.63
N LYS A 542 -41.71 -7.77 -9.19
CA LYS A 542 -40.88 -6.86 -8.38
C LYS A 542 -40.20 -5.82 -9.26
N ASN A 543 -40.31 -4.54 -8.91
CA ASN A 543 -39.55 -3.46 -9.57
C ASN A 543 -38.13 -3.40 -9.00
N LEU A 544 -37.12 -3.30 -9.87
CA LEU A 544 -35.71 -3.40 -9.51
C LEU A 544 -34.88 -2.31 -10.20
N VAL A 545 -33.80 -1.91 -9.51
CA VAL A 545 -32.73 -1.09 -10.06
C VAL A 545 -31.48 -1.96 -10.08
N VAL A 546 -30.91 -2.19 -11.25
CA VAL A 546 -29.90 -3.24 -11.46
C VAL A 546 -28.52 -2.61 -11.66
N PRO A 547 -27.55 -2.80 -10.76
CA PRO A 547 -26.18 -2.36 -10.98
C PRO A 547 -25.52 -3.11 -12.14
N MET A 548 -24.82 -2.36 -13.00
CA MET A 548 -24.19 -2.84 -14.23
C MET A 548 -22.82 -2.19 -14.38
N ALA A 549 -21.75 -2.98 -14.50
CA ALA A 549 -20.37 -2.52 -14.58
C ALA A 549 -19.72 -2.92 -15.91
N LEU A 550 -19.46 -1.94 -16.79
CA LEU A 550 -18.79 -2.13 -18.09
C LEU A 550 -18.33 -0.80 -18.69
N GLU A 551 -17.43 -0.87 -19.68
CA GLU A 551 -16.89 0.28 -20.42
C GLU A 551 -17.66 0.64 -21.70
N GLU A 552 -18.45 -0.29 -22.26
CA GLU A 552 -19.13 -0.09 -23.55
C GLU A 552 -20.26 0.98 -23.45
N PRO A 553 -20.15 2.11 -24.19
CA PRO A 553 -21.18 3.16 -24.16
C PRO A 553 -22.55 2.66 -24.61
N SER A 554 -23.60 3.37 -24.19
CA SER A 554 -25.00 3.14 -24.57
C SER A 554 -25.66 1.86 -24.04
N VAL A 555 -24.93 0.83 -23.60
CA VAL A 555 -25.49 -0.46 -23.13
C VAL A 555 -26.54 -0.26 -22.02
N ILE A 556 -26.17 0.36 -20.89
CA ILE A 556 -27.09 0.55 -19.74
C ILE A 556 -28.33 1.37 -20.15
N ALA A 557 -28.16 2.38 -21.01
CA ALA A 557 -29.25 3.22 -21.48
C ALA A 557 -30.21 2.48 -22.43
N ALA A 558 -29.67 1.69 -23.36
CA ALA A 558 -30.43 0.88 -24.30
C ALA A 558 -31.24 -0.21 -23.56
N CYS A 559 -30.60 -0.89 -22.60
CA CYS A 559 -31.22 -1.87 -21.73
C CYS A 559 -32.37 -1.28 -20.91
N SER A 560 -32.13 -0.16 -20.22
CA SER A 560 -33.13 0.55 -19.40
C SER A 560 -34.35 1.01 -20.21
N ALA A 561 -34.12 1.51 -21.43
CA ALA A 561 -35.20 1.96 -22.32
C ALA A 561 -36.11 0.82 -22.78
N ILE A 562 -35.57 -0.40 -22.95
CA ILE A 562 -36.36 -1.59 -23.25
C ILE A 562 -37.06 -2.13 -22.00
N ALA A 563 -36.34 -2.25 -20.88
CA ALA A 563 -36.88 -2.73 -19.62
C ALA A 563 -38.13 -1.93 -19.21
N LYS A 564 -38.05 -0.59 -19.28
CA LYS A 564 -39.18 0.30 -19.03
C LYS A 564 -40.39 0.05 -19.93
N ILE A 565 -40.19 -0.19 -21.23
CA ILE A 565 -41.30 -0.51 -22.16
C ILE A 565 -41.96 -1.84 -21.77
N ILE A 566 -41.16 -2.86 -21.45
CA ILE A 566 -41.64 -4.17 -21.03
C ILE A 566 -42.40 -4.09 -19.69
N ALA A 567 -41.93 -3.26 -18.75
CA ALA A 567 -42.54 -3.08 -17.43
C ALA A 567 -43.80 -2.21 -17.42
N GLU A 568 -43.84 -1.10 -18.18
CA GLU A 568 -44.96 -0.15 -18.21
C GLU A 568 -46.05 -0.55 -19.24
N LYS A 569 -45.66 -1.18 -20.35
CA LYS A 569 -46.56 -1.45 -21.49
C LYS A 569 -46.78 -2.94 -21.77
N GLY A 570 -46.17 -3.83 -20.99
CA GLY A 570 -46.25 -5.28 -21.13
C GLY A 570 -46.36 -6.00 -19.79
N SER A 571 -45.96 -7.28 -19.76
CA SER A 571 -46.02 -8.14 -18.58
C SER A 571 -44.99 -7.82 -17.48
N GLY A 572 -43.94 -7.03 -17.77
CA GLY A 572 -42.65 -7.22 -17.12
C GLY A 572 -41.96 -8.51 -17.60
N PHE A 573 -40.83 -8.86 -17.00
CA PHE A 573 -40.15 -10.13 -17.21
C PHE A 573 -40.70 -11.20 -16.28
N ILE A 574 -41.12 -12.33 -16.84
CA ILE A 574 -41.54 -13.54 -16.12
C ILE A 574 -40.38 -14.52 -16.18
N CYS A 575 -39.87 -14.95 -15.04
CA CYS A 575 -38.63 -15.72 -14.94
C CYS A 575 -38.77 -16.96 -14.05
N GLN A 576 -38.03 -18.01 -14.37
CA GLN A 576 -37.97 -19.24 -13.60
C GLN A 576 -36.54 -19.78 -13.63
N SER A 577 -36.11 -20.43 -12.53
CA SER A 577 -34.83 -21.12 -12.43
C SER A 577 -35.05 -22.55 -11.93
N THR A 578 -34.26 -23.49 -12.41
CA THR A 578 -34.11 -24.80 -11.76
C THR A 578 -33.39 -24.65 -10.40
N PRO A 579 -33.44 -25.66 -9.51
CA PRO A 579 -32.63 -25.66 -8.29
C PRO A 579 -31.13 -25.44 -8.57
N PRO A 580 -30.34 -24.92 -7.62
CA PRO A 580 -28.92 -24.62 -7.80
C PRO A 580 -28.05 -25.88 -7.76
N VAL A 581 -28.30 -26.81 -8.70
CA VAL A 581 -27.55 -28.05 -8.88
C VAL A 581 -26.37 -27.81 -9.83
N MET A 582 -25.20 -28.31 -9.46
CA MET A 582 -23.98 -28.27 -10.26
C MET A 582 -23.49 -29.70 -10.54
N ILE A 583 -22.77 -29.89 -11.64
CA ILE A 583 -22.23 -31.20 -12.04
C ILE A 583 -20.75 -31.29 -11.65
N ALA A 584 -20.40 -32.29 -10.84
CA ALA A 584 -19.02 -32.76 -10.65
C ALA A 584 -18.73 -33.91 -11.61
N GLN A 585 -17.65 -33.86 -12.38
CA GLN A 585 -17.26 -34.91 -13.33
C GLN A 585 -16.03 -35.65 -12.82
N ILE A 586 -16.12 -36.99 -12.76
CA ILE A 586 -15.01 -37.90 -12.47
C ILE A 586 -14.79 -38.76 -13.71
N GLN A 587 -13.70 -38.51 -14.42
CA GLN A 587 -13.29 -39.29 -15.59
C GLN A 587 -12.61 -40.58 -15.15
N ILE A 588 -13.03 -41.72 -15.71
CA ILE A 588 -12.42 -43.02 -15.50
C ILE A 588 -12.11 -43.64 -16.87
N THR A 589 -10.82 -43.92 -17.09
CA THR A 589 -10.23 -44.49 -18.31
C THR A 589 -9.86 -45.96 -18.09
N GLU A 590 -9.44 -46.68 -19.13
CA GLU A 590 -8.98 -48.08 -19.03
C GLU A 590 -10.07 -49.04 -18.47
N ILE A 591 -11.34 -48.73 -18.74
CA ILE A 591 -12.49 -49.59 -18.40
C ILE A 591 -12.54 -50.77 -19.38
N LYS A 592 -12.47 -51.98 -18.85
CA LYS A 592 -12.53 -53.23 -19.63
C LYS A 592 -13.95 -53.70 -19.87
N ASP A 593 -14.80 -53.56 -18.87
CA ASP A 593 -16.24 -53.85 -18.98
C ASP A 593 -17.06 -52.65 -18.52
N TYR A 594 -17.62 -51.94 -19.50
CA TYR A 594 -18.48 -50.79 -19.28
C TYR A 594 -19.83 -51.15 -18.64
N GLN A 595 -20.39 -52.33 -18.93
CA GLN A 595 -21.68 -52.73 -18.37
C GLN A 595 -21.55 -53.09 -16.89
N ASP A 596 -20.51 -53.85 -16.52
CA ASP A 596 -20.14 -54.09 -15.12
C ASP A 596 -19.91 -52.78 -14.35
N ALA A 597 -19.14 -51.85 -14.93
CA ALA A 597 -18.84 -50.57 -14.28
C ALA A 597 -20.11 -49.73 -14.03
N VAL A 598 -21.00 -49.61 -15.03
CA VAL A 598 -22.30 -48.93 -14.87
C VAL A 598 -23.20 -49.64 -13.86
N TYR A 599 -23.21 -50.98 -13.85
CA TYR A 599 -24.00 -51.77 -12.90
C TYR A 599 -23.52 -51.54 -11.45
N LYS A 600 -22.21 -51.61 -11.21
CA LYS A 600 -21.58 -51.35 -9.90
C LYS A 600 -21.84 -49.94 -9.38
N ILE A 601 -21.79 -48.92 -10.23
CA ILE A 601 -22.12 -47.54 -9.82
C ILE A 601 -23.62 -47.41 -9.52
N LYS A 602 -24.50 -48.04 -10.32
CA LYS A 602 -25.95 -47.99 -10.09
C LYS A 602 -26.37 -48.67 -8.79
N ILE A 603 -25.85 -49.86 -8.48
CA ILE A 603 -26.24 -50.61 -7.29
C ILE A 603 -25.71 -49.95 -6.00
N ASN A 604 -24.50 -49.37 -6.03
CA ASN A 604 -23.89 -48.68 -4.90
C ASN A 604 -24.20 -47.17 -4.85
N LYS A 605 -25.12 -46.68 -5.70
CA LYS A 605 -25.44 -45.24 -5.85
C LYS A 605 -25.70 -44.53 -4.51
N LYS A 606 -26.47 -45.15 -3.61
CA LYS A 606 -26.78 -44.56 -2.29
C LYS A 606 -25.54 -44.43 -1.41
N GLU A 607 -24.67 -45.43 -1.44
CA GLU A 607 -23.43 -45.45 -0.65
C GLU A 607 -22.43 -44.42 -1.19
N ILE A 608 -22.29 -44.30 -2.52
CA ILE A 608 -21.46 -43.27 -3.15
C ILE A 608 -21.98 -41.87 -2.80
N ILE A 609 -23.30 -41.64 -2.82
CA ILE A 609 -23.91 -40.36 -2.40
C ILE A 609 -23.62 -40.08 -0.90
N GLN A 610 -23.77 -41.07 -0.03
CA GLN A 610 -23.48 -40.90 1.41
C GLN A 610 -22.00 -40.59 1.65
N HIS A 611 -21.09 -41.31 0.99
CA HIS A 611 -19.65 -41.09 1.07
C HIS A 611 -19.25 -39.70 0.55
N ALA A 612 -19.78 -39.30 -0.63
CA ALA A 612 -19.52 -38.00 -1.22
C ALA A 612 -20.02 -36.82 -0.35
N ASN A 613 -21.13 -37.03 0.37
CA ASN A 613 -21.71 -36.03 1.26
C ASN A 613 -20.89 -35.75 2.54
N ILE A 614 -19.98 -36.65 2.94
CA ILE A 614 -19.03 -36.39 4.05
C ILE A 614 -18.13 -35.19 3.69
N TYR A 615 -17.71 -35.08 2.43
CA TYR A 615 -16.84 -33.99 1.97
C TYR A 615 -17.56 -32.65 1.79
N CYS A 616 -18.89 -32.61 2.04
CA CYS A 616 -19.67 -31.37 2.02
C CYS A 616 -20.71 -31.29 3.16
N GLU A 617 -20.42 -31.85 4.34
CA GLU A 617 -21.33 -31.86 5.50
C GLU A 617 -21.99 -30.49 5.79
N ASN A 618 -21.26 -29.39 5.69
CA ASN A 618 -21.78 -28.05 5.96
C ASN A 618 -22.79 -27.56 4.91
N MET A 619 -22.78 -28.14 3.71
CA MET A 619 -23.77 -27.95 2.65
C MET A 619 -25.00 -28.85 2.89
N VAL A 620 -24.77 -30.10 3.31
CA VAL A 620 -25.83 -31.05 3.71
C VAL A 620 -26.65 -30.52 4.90
N LYS A 621 -25.99 -29.99 5.93
CA LYS A 621 -26.61 -29.31 7.09
C LYS A 621 -27.48 -28.10 6.70
N ARG A 622 -27.36 -27.57 5.48
CA ARG A 622 -28.15 -26.46 4.92
C ARG A 622 -29.22 -26.92 3.92
N GLY A 623 -29.38 -28.22 3.70
CA GLY A 623 -30.35 -28.78 2.75
C GLY A 623 -29.84 -28.92 1.31
N GLY A 624 -28.52 -28.87 1.08
CA GLY A 624 -27.88 -29.18 -0.20
C GLY A 624 -27.05 -30.46 -0.14
N GLY A 625 -25.99 -30.52 -0.94
CA GLY A 625 -25.07 -31.66 -1.03
C GLY A 625 -25.27 -32.48 -2.31
N VAL A 626 -24.69 -33.68 -2.36
CA VAL A 626 -24.86 -34.60 -3.49
C VAL A 626 -26.24 -35.24 -3.43
N GLU A 627 -27.05 -35.01 -4.47
CA GLU A 627 -28.43 -35.48 -4.58
C GLU A 627 -28.56 -36.70 -5.52
N ASP A 628 -27.74 -36.76 -6.57
CA ASP A 628 -27.86 -37.78 -7.62
C ASP A 628 -26.51 -38.12 -8.29
N ILE A 629 -26.48 -39.22 -9.04
CA ILE A 629 -25.32 -39.69 -9.81
C ILE A 629 -25.79 -40.18 -11.19
N ARG A 630 -25.13 -39.70 -12.24
CA ARG A 630 -25.26 -40.18 -13.63
C ARG A 630 -23.95 -40.78 -14.11
N VAL A 631 -24.00 -41.63 -15.14
CA VAL A 631 -22.81 -42.19 -15.79
C VAL A 631 -22.97 -42.07 -17.30
N ARG A 632 -21.95 -41.54 -17.99
CA ARG A 632 -21.93 -41.41 -19.45
C ARG A 632 -20.74 -42.19 -20.02
N LYS A 633 -20.97 -42.92 -21.13
CA LYS A 633 -19.90 -43.44 -21.99
C LYS A 633 -19.41 -42.31 -22.89
N LEU A 634 -18.09 -42.13 -23.03
CA LEU A 634 -17.53 -41.19 -23.99
C LEU A 634 -16.87 -41.92 -25.18
N ASP A 635 -16.12 -43.00 -24.91
CA ASP A 635 -15.56 -43.87 -25.94
C ASP A 635 -15.61 -45.34 -25.47
N GLN A 636 -14.84 -46.25 -26.10
CA GLN A 636 -14.85 -47.67 -25.74
C GLN A 636 -14.27 -47.97 -24.35
N GLU A 637 -13.26 -47.23 -23.89
CA GLU A 637 -12.50 -47.46 -22.64
C GLU A 637 -12.72 -46.37 -21.57
N MET A 638 -13.47 -45.32 -21.90
CA MET A 638 -13.72 -44.15 -21.04
C MET A 638 -15.20 -43.99 -20.65
N LEU A 639 -15.43 -43.82 -19.35
CA LEU A 639 -16.67 -43.32 -18.78
C LEU A 639 -16.44 -42.06 -17.95
N VAL A 640 -17.50 -41.27 -17.77
CA VAL A 640 -17.55 -40.17 -16.81
C VAL A 640 -18.68 -40.44 -15.83
N VAL A 641 -18.35 -40.40 -14.54
CA VAL A 641 -19.32 -40.36 -13.45
C VAL A 641 -19.63 -38.90 -13.14
N GLU A 642 -20.90 -38.55 -13.16
CA GLU A 642 -21.38 -37.20 -12.91
C GLU A 642 -22.14 -37.16 -11.59
N LEU A 643 -21.60 -36.46 -10.59
CA LEU A 643 -22.27 -36.22 -9.31
C LEU A 643 -23.09 -34.93 -9.42
N LEU A 644 -24.38 -34.99 -9.10
CA LEU A 644 -25.26 -33.82 -9.10
C LEU A 644 -25.29 -33.25 -7.69
N VAL A 645 -24.77 -32.03 -7.54
CA VAL A 645 -24.51 -31.39 -6.24
C VAL A 645 -25.34 -30.11 -6.11
N ASN A 646 -26.30 -30.08 -5.21
CA ASN A 646 -27.04 -28.88 -4.85
C ASN A 646 -26.16 -27.98 -3.99
N VAL A 647 -25.67 -26.90 -4.59
CA VAL A 647 -24.69 -25.98 -3.99
C VAL A 647 -25.31 -24.79 -3.24
N GLN A 648 -26.65 -24.76 -3.14
CA GLN A 648 -27.41 -23.71 -2.46
C GLN A 648 -26.99 -22.32 -2.99
N GLU A 649 -26.70 -21.38 -2.10
CA GLU A 649 -26.33 -20.00 -2.42
C GLU A 649 -24.90 -19.80 -2.96
N SER A 650 -24.15 -20.88 -3.21
CA SER A 650 -22.80 -20.81 -3.78
C SER A 650 -22.79 -20.99 -5.30
N MET A 651 -21.76 -20.47 -5.98
CA MET A 651 -21.39 -20.96 -7.31
C MET A 651 -20.92 -22.43 -7.21
N GLY A 652 -20.16 -22.75 -6.15
CA GLY A 652 -19.85 -24.11 -5.72
C GLY A 652 -18.52 -24.71 -6.20
N ALA A 653 -17.81 -24.06 -7.12
CA ALA A 653 -16.63 -24.62 -7.83
C ALA A 653 -15.65 -25.40 -6.94
N ASN A 654 -15.14 -24.79 -5.86
CA ASN A 654 -14.19 -25.44 -4.95
C ASN A 654 -14.79 -26.68 -4.27
N VAL A 655 -16.03 -26.60 -3.78
CA VAL A 655 -16.70 -27.70 -3.07
C VAL A 655 -16.98 -28.86 -4.03
N ILE A 656 -17.41 -28.57 -5.26
CA ILE A 656 -17.66 -29.58 -6.30
C ILE A 656 -16.36 -30.34 -6.62
N ASN A 657 -15.24 -29.62 -6.76
CA ASN A 657 -13.93 -30.24 -6.99
C ASN A 657 -13.51 -31.10 -5.79
N THR A 658 -13.63 -30.61 -4.55
CA THR A 658 -13.33 -31.39 -3.34
C THR A 658 -14.18 -32.66 -3.25
N ILE A 659 -15.47 -32.60 -3.58
CA ILE A 659 -16.33 -33.80 -3.65
C ILE A 659 -15.82 -34.77 -4.72
N ALA A 660 -15.55 -34.30 -5.94
CA ALA A 660 -15.09 -35.15 -7.04
C ALA A 660 -13.73 -35.80 -6.73
N GLU A 661 -12.80 -35.04 -6.16
CA GLU A 661 -11.46 -35.49 -5.76
C GLU A 661 -11.54 -36.61 -4.74
N ASN A 662 -12.26 -36.40 -3.65
CA ASN A 662 -12.29 -37.33 -2.51
C ASN A 662 -13.25 -38.52 -2.70
N THR A 663 -14.29 -38.38 -3.53
CA THR A 663 -15.19 -39.51 -3.87
C THR A 663 -14.56 -40.45 -4.91
N SER A 664 -13.64 -39.95 -5.74
CA SER A 664 -13.06 -40.72 -6.84
C SER A 664 -12.32 -42.03 -6.44
N PRO A 665 -11.54 -42.11 -5.33
CA PRO A 665 -10.84 -43.34 -4.97
C PRO A 665 -11.83 -44.41 -4.50
N PHE A 666 -12.89 -44.01 -3.81
CA PHE A 666 -13.97 -44.91 -3.38
C PHE A 666 -14.71 -45.51 -4.59
N ILE A 667 -15.04 -44.71 -5.60
CA ILE A 667 -15.62 -45.20 -6.85
C ILE A 667 -14.64 -46.15 -7.57
N GLN A 668 -13.35 -45.81 -7.64
CA GLN A 668 -12.35 -46.68 -8.27
C GLN A 668 -12.23 -48.03 -7.55
N GLN A 669 -12.23 -48.04 -6.21
CA GLN A 669 -12.22 -49.24 -5.39
C GLN A 669 -13.48 -50.10 -5.60
N LEU A 670 -14.66 -49.49 -5.64
CA LEU A 670 -15.93 -50.20 -5.93
C LEU A 670 -15.95 -50.84 -7.32
N LEU A 671 -15.34 -50.18 -8.32
CA LEU A 671 -15.25 -50.72 -9.67
C LEU A 671 -14.30 -51.91 -9.75
N GLY A 672 -13.14 -51.84 -9.09
CA GLY A 672 -12.06 -52.84 -9.20
C GLY A 672 -11.37 -52.84 -10.58
N GLN A 673 -11.69 -51.86 -11.43
CA GLN A 673 -11.16 -51.66 -12.77
C GLN A 673 -11.13 -50.16 -13.12
N GLY A 674 -10.30 -49.80 -14.10
CA GLY A 674 -10.16 -48.44 -14.60
C GLY A 674 -9.26 -47.52 -13.75
N ARG A 675 -8.76 -46.47 -14.40
CA ARG A 675 -7.91 -45.43 -13.81
C ARG A 675 -8.65 -44.10 -13.77
N VAL A 676 -8.75 -43.53 -12.57
CA VAL A 676 -9.25 -42.17 -12.36
C VAL A 676 -8.30 -41.14 -12.97
N ALA A 677 -8.85 -40.19 -13.72
CA ALA A 677 -8.11 -39.13 -14.39
C ALA A 677 -8.56 -37.74 -13.91
N ILE A 678 -9.28 -36.98 -14.73
CA ILE A 678 -9.76 -35.64 -14.38
C ILE A 678 -10.92 -35.70 -13.38
N ARG A 679 -10.89 -34.80 -12.38
CA ARG A 679 -11.93 -34.58 -11.36
C ARG A 679 -12.17 -33.08 -11.30
N ILE A 680 -13.31 -32.61 -11.81
CA ILE A 680 -13.56 -31.17 -12.03
C ILE A 680 -15.06 -30.89 -12.13
N LEU A 681 -15.50 -29.67 -11.77
CA LEU A 681 -16.84 -29.21 -12.11
C LEU A 681 -17.06 -29.10 -13.63
N SER A 682 -18.32 -29.19 -14.07
CA SER A 682 -18.71 -28.78 -15.41
C SER A 682 -19.36 -27.40 -15.40
N ASN A 683 -18.80 -26.45 -16.14
CA ASN A 683 -19.48 -25.18 -16.46
C ASN A 683 -20.69 -25.41 -17.38
N LEU A 684 -20.65 -26.45 -18.20
CA LEU A 684 -21.74 -27.14 -18.91
C LEU A 684 -22.88 -27.67 -18.01
N CYS A 685 -23.44 -26.86 -17.10
CA CYS A 685 -24.45 -27.33 -16.16
C CYS A 685 -25.90 -27.14 -16.65
N THR A 686 -26.41 -28.12 -17.40
CA THR A 686 -27.83 -28.15 -17.84
C THR A 686 -28.83 -28.31 -16.69
N GLU A 687 -28.39 -28.63 -15.48
CA GLU A 687 -29.26 -28.70 -14.29
C GLU A 687 -29.49 -27.33 -13.63
N ARG A 688 -28.74 -26.28 -14.04
CA ARG A 688 -28.80 -24.91 -13.50
C ARG A 688 -29.30 -23.90 -14.53
N LEU A 689 -30.38 -24.26 -15.23
CA LEU A 689 -31.01 -23.41 -16.23
C LEU A 689 -31.82 -22.29 -15.57
N THR A 690 -31.74 -21.11 -16.16
CA THR A 690 -32.67 -20.02 -15.89
C THR A 690 -33.30 -19.57 -17.21
N MET A 691 -34.56 -19.15 -17.14
CA MET A 691 -35.38 -18.73 -18.28
C MET A 691 -36.09 -17.42 -17.93
N ALA A 692 -36.15 -16.51 -18.91
CA ALA A 692 -36.95 -15.29 -18.84
C ALA A 692 -37.77 -15.09 -20.12
N GLU A 693 -38.98 -14.55 -19.97
CA GLU A 693 -39.82 -14.12 -21.08
C GLU A 693 -40.58 -12.82 -20.80
N PHE A 694 -41.07 -12.17 -21.86
CA PHE A 694 -41.98 -11.02 -21.76
C PHE A 694 -43.07 -11.08 -22.85
N LYS A 695 -44.18 -10.38 -22.62
CA LYS A 695 -45.22 -10.09 -23.63
C LYS A 695 -45.53 -8.58 -23.66
N VAL A 696 -45.52 -7.97 -24.84
CA VAL A 696 -45.85 -6.55 -25.07
C VAL A 696 -46.82 -6.46 -26.25
N PRO A 697 -47.95 -5.71 -26.19
CA PRO A 697 -48.81 -5.48 -27.35
C PRO A 697 -48.03 -4.82 -28.48
N ILE A 698 -48.18 -5.30 -29.73
CA ILE A 698 -47.34 -4.88 -30.86
C ILE A 698 -47.36 -3.36 -31.07
N LYS A 699 -48.53 -2.72 -30.96
CA LYS A 699 -48.69 -1.25 -31.04
C LYS A 699 -47.79 -0.46 -30.07
N ASN A 700 -47.41 -1.05 -28.93
CA ASN A 700 -46.56 -0.42 -27.92
C ASN A 700 -45.06 -0.48 -28.24
N MET A 701 -44.66 -1.25 -29.27
CA MET A 701 -43.29 -1.36 -29.78
C MET A 701 -42.91 -0.27 -30.78
N ALA A 702 -43.87 0.59 -31.19
CA ALA A 702 -43.62 1.68 -32.13
C ALA A 702 -42.43 2.57 -31.69
N TRP A 703 -41.56 2.92 -32.64
CA TRP A 703 -40.33 3.64 -32.34
C TRP A 703 -39.98 4.64 -33.45
N LYS A 704 -39.73 5.88 -33.03
CA LYS A 704 -39.42 7.03 -33.89
C LYS A 704 -40.51 7.26 -34.95
N LYS A 705 -40.25 6.91 -36.22
CA LYS A 705 -41.22 7.06 -37.33
C LYS A 705 -41.81 5.72 -37.81
N SER A 706 -41.40 4.60 -37.22
CA SER A 706 -41.87 3.26 -37.57
C SER A 706 -42.97 2.79 -36.63
N GLU A 707 -44.00 2.18 -37.20
CA GLU A 707 -45.10 1.59 -36.45
C GLU A 707 -44.68 0.31 -35.72
N GLY A 708 -45.43 -0.07 -34.69
CA GLY A 708 -45.09 -1.22 -33.85
C GLY A 708 -45.00 -2.54 -34.60
N GLN A 709 -45.84 -2.72 -35.63
CA GLN A 709 -45.84 -3.91 -36.50
C GLN A 709 -44.51 -4.01 -37.27
N GLU A 710 -44.13 -2.95 -38.00
CA GLU A 710 -42.89 -2.86 -38.77
C GLU A 710 -41.64 -3.10 -37.89
N VAL A 711 -41.63 -2.54 -36.67
CA VAL A 711 -40.53 -2.73 -35.71
C VAL A 711 -40.42 -4.19 -35.28
N VAL A 712 -41.54 -4.86 -34.99
CA VAL A 712 -41.56 -6.27 -34.56
C VAL A 712 -41.17 -7.22 -35.69
N GLU A 713 -41.68 -6.99 -36.89
CA GLU A 713 -41.36 -7.80 -38.09
C GLU A 713 -39.86 -7.79 -38.36
N LYS A 714 -39.22 -6.61 -38.40
CA LYS A 714 -37.77 -6.49 -38.63
C LYS A 714 -36.93 -7.11 -37.50
N ILE A 715 -37.41 -7.10 -36.25
CA ILE A 715 -36.74 -7.80 -35.14
C ILE A 715 -36.81 -9.33 -35.36
N ILE A 716 -37.94 -9.85 -35.85
CA ILE A 716 -38.10 -11.27 -36.20
C ILE A 716 -37.24 -11.64 -37.41
N GLU A 717 -37.12 -10.78 -38.43
CA GLU A 717 -36.17 -10.95 -39.54
C GLU A 717 -34.72 -11.00 -39.05
N ALA A 718 -34.32 -10.09 -38.15
CA ALA A 718 -32.97 -10.06 -37.58
C ALA A 718 -32.65 -11.28 -36.69
N GLN A 719 -33.65 -11.79 -35.95
CA GLN A 719 -33.58 -13.07 -35.25
C GLN A 719 -33.45 -14.24 -36.25
N ARG A 720 -34.24 -14.23 -37.33
CA ARG A 720 -34.19 -15.29 -38.35
C ARG A 720 -32.85 -15.32 -39.08
N PHE A 721 -32.25 -14.16 -39.33
CA PHE A 721 -30.88 -14.08 -39.84
C PHE A 721 -29.88 -14.71 -38.85
N ALA A 722 -30.02 -14.48 -37.54
CA ALA A 722 -29.19 -15.13 -36.53
C ALA A 722 -29.38 -16.67 -36.49
N GLU A 723 -30.59 -17.18 -36.71
CA GLU A 723 -30.83 -18.63 -36.80
C GLU A 723 -30.21 -19.26 -38.07
N LEU A 724 -30.16 -18.51 -39.17
CA LEU A 724 -29.68 -18.98 -40.46
C LEU A 724 -28.18 -18.79 -40.70
N ASP A 725 -27.51 -17.91 -39.95
CA ASP A 725 -26.09 -17.61 -40.06
C ASP A 725 -25.37 -17.59 -38.70
N GLN A 726 -24.29 -18.36 -38.58
CA GLN A 726 -23.48 -18.42 -37.36
C GLN A 726 -22.74 -17.09 -37.09
N HIS A 727 -22.31 -16.33 -38.10
CA HIS A 727 -21.64 -15.05 -37.87
C HIS A 727 -22.59 -14.04 -37.20
N ARG A 728 -23.85 -14.02 -37.66
CA ARG A 728 -24.92 -13.26 -37.01
C ARG A 728 -25.27 -13.84 -35.64
N ALA A 729 -25.39 -15.15 -35.46
CA ALA A 729 -25.65 -15.79 -34.17
C ALA A 729 -24.63 -15.37 -33.09
N THR A 730 -23.33 -15.38 -33.41
CA THR A 730 -22.26 -14.94 -32.49
C THR A 730 -22.44 -13.48 -32.09
N THR A 731 -22.71 -12.60 -33.06
CA THR A 731 -22.93 -11.16 -32.80
C THR A 731 -24.20 -10.91 -31.97
N HIS A 732 -25.24 -11.71 -32.21
CA HIS A 732 -26.51 -11.68 -31.50
C HIS A 732 -26.36 -12.11 -30.04
N ASN A 733 -25.62 -13.20 -29.79
CA ASN A 733 -25.33 -13.68 -28.45
C ASN A 733 -24.38 -12.75 -27.69
N LYS A 734 -23.34 -12.18 -28.32
CA LYS A 734 -22.52 -11.09 -27.72
C LYS A 734 -23.40 -9.95 -27.22
N GLY A 735 -24.45 -9.60 -27.97
CA GLY A 735 -25.45 -8.61 -27.55
C GLY A 735 -26.21 -8.98 -26.27
N ILE A 736 -26.49 -10.26 -26.02
CA ILE A 736 -27.06 -10.75 -24.74
C ILE A 736 -26.04 -10.58 -23.62
N MET A 737 -24.81 -11.02 -23.87
CA MET A 737 -23.75 -11.10 -22.86
C MET A 737 -23.27 -9.72 -22.40
N ASN A 738 -23.30 -8.70 -23.25
CA ASN A 738 -23.16 -7.28 -22.84
C ASN A 738 -24.04 -6.89 -21.64
N GLY A 739 -25.24 -7.47 -21.54
CA GLY A 739 -26.15 -7.25 -20.42
C GLY A 739 -25.85 -8.14 -19.23
N ILE A 740 -25.64 -9.45 -19.48
CA ILE A 740 -25.40 -10.46 -18.43
C ILE A 740 -24.07 -10.19 -17.71
N ASP A 741 -22.98 -9.99 -18.45
CA ASP A 741 -21.64 -9.80 -17.91
C ASP A 741 -21.51 -8.49 -17.14
N ALA A 742 -22.19 -7.43 -17.59
CA ALA A 742 -22.24 -6.17 -16.85
C ALA A 742 -22.83 -6.35 -15.44
N VAL A 743 -23.84 -7.21 -15.28
CA VAL A 743 -24.39 -7.56 -13.95
C VAL A 743 -23.48 -8.56 -13.24
N ALA A 744 -22.90 -9.53 -13.93
CA ALA A 744 -21.97 -10.49 -13.36
C ALA A 744 -20.77 -9.78 -12.69
N ILE A 745 -20.13 -8.85 -13.40
CA ILE A 745 -19.04 -8.01 -12.92
C ILE A 745 -19.50 -7.15 -11.74
N ALA A 746 -20.64 -6.46 -11.87
CA ALA A 746 -21.18 -5.63 -10.79
C ALA A 746 -21.55 -6.42 -9.52
N MET A 747 -21.77 -7.73 -9.63
CA MET A 747 -22.11 -8.65 -8.55
C MET A 747 -20.96 -9.60 -8.17
N GLY A 748 -19.74 -9.38 -8.66
CA GLY A 748 -18.57 -10.19 -8.29
C GLY A 748 -18.64 -11.66 -8.72
N GLN A 749 -19.40 -11.98 -9.77
CA GLN A 749 -19.56 -13.32 -10.31
C GLN A 749 -18.47 -13.67 -11.33
N ASP A 750 -18.23 -14.96 -11.55
CA ASP A 750 -17.36 -15.41 -12.64
C ASP A 750 -18.11 -15.35 -13.98
N TRP A 751 -17.97 -14.22 -14.69
CA TRP A 751 -18.59 -14.04 -15.99
C TRP A 751 -18.05 -15.01 -17.06
N ARG A 752 -16.81 -15.51 -16.92
CA ARG A 752 -16.21 -16.46 -17.88
C ARG A 752 -16.90 -17.81 -17.80
N ALA A 753 -17.27 -18.25 -16.59
CA ALA A 753 -18.05 -19.47 -16.40
C ALA A 753 -19.45 -19.37 -17.03
N ILE A 754 -20.08 -18.19 -16.95
CA ILE A 754 -21.40 -17.92 -17.54
C ILE A 754 -21.30 -17.86 -19.07
N GLU A 755 -20.33 -17.12 -19.62
CA GLU A 755 -20.05 -17.05 -21.07
C GLU A 755 -19.78 -18.44 -21.66
N ALA A 756 -18.88 -19.21 -21.05
CA ALA A 756 -18.56 -20.57 -21.48
C ALA A 756 -19.79 -21.48 -21.50
N ALA A 757 -20.65 -21.38 -20.48
CA ALA A 757 -21.90 -22.13 -20.41
C ALA A 757 -22.93 -21.67 -21.44
N ALA A 758 -23.12 -20.35 -21.61
CA ALA A 758 -24.06 -19.75 -22.55
C ALA A 758 -23.70 -20.10 -24.01
N HIS A 759 -22.44 -19.91 -24.40
CA HIS A 759 -21.97 -20.22 -25.75
C HIS A 759 -21.88 -21.72 -26.05
N SER A 760 -21.67 -22.58 -25.03
CA SER A 760 -21.77 -24.04 -25.19
C SER A 760 -23.24 -24.50 -25.27
N TYR A 761 -24.15 -23.84 -24.56
CA TYR A 761 -25.59 -24.13 -24.64
C TYR A 761 -26.16 -23.70 -26.01
N ALA A 762 -25.67 -22.58 -26.55
CA ALA A 762 -25.99 -22.11 -27.89
C ALA A 762 -25.65 -23.12 -29.01
N SER A 763 -24.69 -24.02 -28.78
CA SER A 763 -24.25 -25.05 -29.73
C SER A 763 -24.67 -26.48 -29.36
N ILE A 764 -25.44 -26.68 -28.29
CA ILE A 764 -25.79 -28.02 -27.76
C ILE A 764 -26.55 -28.92 -28.76
N GLY A 765 -27.23 -28.30 -29.73
CA GLY A 765 -27.90 -28.99 -30.84
C GLY A 765 -27.00 -29.34 -32.04
N GLY A 766 -25.68 -29.22 -31.92
CA GLY A 766 -24.70 -29.50 -33.00
C GLY A 766 -24.46 -28.33 -33.97
N ARG A 767 -25.22 -27.23 -33.84
CA ARG A 767 -25.01 -25.96 -34.55
C ARG A 767 -25.13 -24.81 -33.55
N TYR A 768 -24.25 -23.81 -33.66
CA TYR A 768 -24.32 -22.59 -32.85
C TYR A 768 -25.50 -21.70 -33.30
N MET A 769 -26.42 -21.40 -32.37
CA MET A 769 -27.70 -20.72 -32.59
C MET A 769 -27.86 -19.47 -31.71
N PRO A 770 -28.78 -18.53 -32.04
CA PRO A 770 -29.16 -17.47 -31.11
C PRO A 770 -29.85 -18.05 -29.87
N LEU A 771 -29.49 -17.53 -28.69
CA LEU A 771 -30.05 -17.98 -27.40
C LEU A 771 -31.47 -17.43 -27.14
N THR A 772 -31.86 -16.32 -27.76
CA THR A 772 -33.24 -15.81 -27.70
C THR A 772 -34.14 -16.46 -28.74
N ARG A 773 -35.45 -16.39 -28.50
CA ARG A 773 -36.50 -16.59 -29.51
C ARG A 773 -37.49 -15.42 -29.43
N TYR A 774 -37.93 -14.95 -30.59
CA TYR A 774 -38.95 -13.90 -30.71
C TYR A 774 -40.11 -14.39 -31.58
N SER A 775 -41.34 -14.06 -31.21
CA SER A 775 -42.55 -14.49 -31.92
C SER A 775 -43.70 -13.50 -31.78
N ILE A 776 -44.65 -13.56 -32.71
CA ILE A 776 -45.96 -12.91 -32.59
C ILE A 776 -46.98 -13.95 -32.10
N GLN A 777 -47.77 -13.60 -31.09
CA GLN A 777 -48.86 -14.40 -30.52
C GLN A 777 -50.11 -13.53 -30.43
N GLY A 778 -50.96 -13.56 -31.47
CA GLY A 778 -52.08 -12.62 -31.61
C GLY A 778 -51.58 -11.18 -31.70
N GLU A 779 -52.16 -10.26 -30.93
CA GLU A 779 -51.73 -8.85 -30.87
C GLU A 779 -50.44 -8.60 -30.06
N TYR A 780 -49.77 -9.65 -29.56
CA TYR A 780 -48.63 -9.54 -28.67
C TYR A 780 -47.32 -9.99 -29.33
N PHE A 781 -46.28 -9.19 -29.11
CA PHE A 781 -44.89 -9.57 -29.32
C PHE A 781 -44.36 -10.26 -28.07
N HIS A 782 -43.78 -11.45 -28.26
CA HIS A 782 -43.21 -12.30 -27.20
C HIS A 782 -41.72 -12.52 -27.47
N GLY A 783 -40.91 -12.39 -26.42
CA GLY A 783 -39.49 -12.73 -26.44
C GLY A 783 -39.16 -13.64 -25.26
N ARG A 784 -38.31 -14.64 -25.49
CA ARG A 784 -37.81 -15.59 -24.47
C ARG A 784 -36.29 -15.77 -24.61
N LEU A 785 -35.62 -15.96 -23.48
CA LEU A 785 -34.21 -16.33 -23.36
C LEU A 785 -34.07 -17.43 -22.31
N GLU A 786 -33.21 -18.41 -22.56
CA GLU A 786 -32.93 -19.54 -21.67
C GLU A 786 -31.46 -19.94 -21.79
N LEU A 787 -30.75 -20.03 -20.67
CA LEU A 787 -29.35 -20.49 -20.61
C LEU A 787 -28.95 -20.93 -19.19
N PRO A 788 -27.85 -21.71 -19.03
CA PRO A 788 -27.30 -22.01 -17.71
C PRO A 788 -26.66 -20.76 -17.08
N ILE A 789 -27.03 -20.44 -15.84
CA ILE A 789 -26.46 -19.30 -15.10
C ILE A 789 -26.01 -19.78 -13.71
N SER A 790 -24.71 -20.04 -13.60
CA SER A 790 -24.06 -20.56 -12.40
C SER A 790 -23.46 -19.41 -11.57
N VAL A 791 -24.28 -18.83 -10.70
CA VAL A 791 -23.93 -17.70 -9.83
C VAL A 791 -24.04 -18.06 -8.34
N GLY A 792 -23.42 -17.27 -7.48
CA GLY A 792 -23.54 -17.40 -6.02
C GLY A 792 -23.73 -16.05 -5.33
N THR A 793 -24.32 -16.06 -4.15
CA THR A 793 -24.48 -14.90 -3.25
C THR A 793 -23.68 -15.08 -1.95
N LYS A 794 -22.89 -16.17 -1.90
CA LYS A 794 -21.94 -16.54 -0.85
C LYS A 794 -20.63 -17.05 -1.45
N GLY A 795 -19.53 -16.70 -0.79
CA GLY A 795 -18.17 -17.03 -1.23
C GLY A 795 -17.70 -16.29 -2.49
N GLY A 796 -16.52 -16.66 -2.98
CA GLY A 796 -15.87 -15.98 -4.11
C GLY A 796 -15.47 -14.54 -3.78
N ALA A 797 -15.49 -13.67 -4.79
CA ALA A 797 -15.06 -12.28 -4.64
C ALA A 797 -16.03 -11.38 -3.86
N ILE A 798 -17.27 -11.85 -3.60
CA ILE A 798 -18.37 -11.08 -3.00
C ILE A 798 -18.04 -10.62 -1.57
N GLU A 799 -17.35 -11.47 -0.82
CA GLU A 799 -16.95 -11.21 0.56
C GLU A 799 -15.59 -10.49 0.66
N THR A 800 -14.80 -10.45 -0.44
CA THR A 800 -13.48 -9.82 -0.48
C THR A 800 -13.49 -8.40 -1.04
N ASN A 801 -14.42 -8.04 -1.93
CA ASN A 801 -14.56 -6.69 -2.46
C ASN A 801 -15.79 -5.97 -1.86
N PRO A 802 -15.60 -4.97 -0.97
CA PRO A 802 -16.69 -4.21 -0.34
C PRO A 802 -17.69 -3.56 -1.30
N SER A 803 -17.30 -3.27 -2.55
CA SER A 803 -18.23 -2.74 -3.56
C SER A 803 -19.36 -3.71 -3.88
N TYR A 804 -19.11 -5.03 -3.85
CA TYR A 804 -20.14 -6.02 -4.16
C TYR A 804 -21.21 -6.12 -3.06
N ILE A 805 -20.88 -5.82 -1.81
CA ILE A 805 -21.86 -5.75 -0.71
C ILE A 805 -22.88 -4.63 -0.98
N ASN A 806 -22.39 -3.47 -1.44
CA ASN A 806 -23.22 -2.32 -1.79
C ASN A 806 -24.09 -2.60 -3.02
N THR A 807 -23.58 -3.25 -4.07
CA THR A 807 -24.37 -3.58 -5.26
C THR A 807 -25.41 -4.67 -5.00
N HIS A 808 -25.11 -5.68 -4.17
CA HIS A 808 -26.12 -6.65 -3.70
C HIS A 808 -27.20 -5.99 -2.85
N GLN A 809 -26.86 -4.99 -2.02
CA GLN A 809 -27.83 -4.22 -1.23
C GLN A 809 -28.83 -3.47 -2.12
N ILE A 810 -28.36 -2.88 -3.24
CA ILE A 810 -29.23 -2.22 -4.23
C ILE A 810 -30.23 -3.22 -4.86
N LEU A 811 -29.82 -4.48 -5.08
CA LEU A 811 -30.73 -5.54 -5.51
C LEU A 811 -31.59 -6.15 -4.37
N GLY A 812 -31.43 -5.70 -3.13
CA GLY A 812 -32.17 -6.20 -1.97
C GLY A 812 -31.68 -7.53 -1.41
N TYR A 813 -30.39 -7.85 -1.59
CA TYR A 813 -29.77 -9.14 -1.25
C TYR A 813 -30.51 -10.35 -1.87
N PRO A 814 -30.51 -10.46 -3.22
CA PRO A 814 -31.18 -11.55 -3.92
C PRO A 814 -30.60 -12.92 -3.50
N SER A 815 -31.39 -14.00 -3.66
CA SER A 815 -30.85 -15.35 -3.66
C SER A 815 -30.06 -15.64 -4.94
N SER A 816 -29.32 -16.75 -4.97
CA SER A 816 -28.59 -17.18 -6.18
C SER A 816 -29.52 -17.40 -7.39
N GLN A 817 -30.75 -17.87 -7.16
CA GLN A 817 -31.77 -18.01 -8.19
C GLN A 817 -32.40 -16.65 -8.59
N ASP A 818 -32.71 -15.77 -7.63
CA ASP A 818 -33.19 -14.41 -7.94
C ASP A 818 -32.16 -13.64 -8.78
N LEU A 819 -30.88 -13.73 -8.43
CA LEU A 819 -29.79 -13.08 -9.16
C LEU A 819 -29.69 -13.61 -10.60
N ALA A 820 -29.78 -14.93 -10.80
CA ALA A 820 -29.82 -15.52 -12.14
C ALA A 820 -31.01 -15.02 -12.97
N GLN A 821 -32.20 -14.90 -12.36
CA GLN A 821 -33.42 -14.39 -13.01
C GLN A 821 -33.30 -12.92 -13.42
N ILE A 822 -32.65 -12.11 -12.59
CA ILE A 822 -32.32 -10.70 -12.89
C ILE A 822 -31.34 -10.63 -14.06
N MET A 823 -30.26 -11.41 -14.03
CA MET A 823 -29.24 -11.42 -15.08
C MET A 823 -29.81 -11.81 -16.44
N ILE A 824 -30.63 -12.87 -16.52
CA ILE A 824 -31.25 -13.26 -17.80
C ILE A 824 -32.28 -12.25 -18.32
N SER A 825 -32.98 -11.53 -17.42
CA SER A 825 -33.90 -10.45 -17.79
C SER A 825 -33.14 -9.30 -18.45
N VAL A 826 -31.97 -8.96 -17.91
CA VAL A 826 -31.06 -7.93 -18.47
C VAL A 826 -30.50 -8.39 -19.81
N GLY A 827 -30.10 -9.66 -19.96
CA GLY A 827 -29.66 -10.21 -21.24
C GLY A 827 -30.74 -10.15 -22.34
N LEU A 828 -31.98 -10.51 -22.01
CA LEU A 828 -33.12 -10.44 -22.94
C LEU A 828 -33.49 -8.98 -23.29
N ALA A 829 -33.44 -8.07 -22.32
CA ALA A 829 -33.65 -6.64 -22.55
C ALA A 829 -32.57 -6.04 -23.48
N GLN A 830 -31.30 -6.37 -23.23
CA GLN A 830 -30.16 -5.87 -23.98
C GLN A 830 -30.16 -6.36 -25.44
N ASN A 831 -30.48 -7.64 -25.66
CA ASN A 831 -30.59 -8.19 -27.01
C ASN A 831 -31.72 -7.52 -27.81
N LEU A 832 -32.90 -7.36 -27.22
CA LEU A 832 -34.00 -6.65 -27.87
C LEU A 832 -33.65 -5.19 -28.19
N ALA A 833 -32.88 -4.53 -27.32
CA ALA A 833 -32.43 -3.16 -27.55
C ALA A 833 -31.49 -3.09 -28.77
N ALA A 834 -30.54 -4.02 -28.88
CA ALA A 834 -29.62 -4.14 -30.00
C ALA A 834 -30.35 -4.45 -31.32
N LEU A 835 -31.27 -5.41 -31.32
CA LEU A 835 -32.07 -5.76 -32.50
C LEU A 835 -32.92 -4.59 -32.99
N ARG A 836 -33.62 -3.88 -32.08
CA ARG A 836 -34.44 -2.71 -32.44
C ARG A 836 -33.59 -1.59 -33.06
N ALA A 837 -32.40 -1.31 -32.52
CA ALA A 837 -31.50 -0.28 -33.05
C ALA A 837 -30.94 -0.65 -34.43
N LEU A 838 -30.50 -1.90 -34.61
CA LEU A 838 -29.99 -2.43 -35.88
C LEU A 838 -31.06 -2.42 -36.98
N SER A 839 -32.30 -2.76 -36.63
CA SER A 839 -33.42 -2.93 -37.57
C SER A 839 -33.97 -1.62 -38.15
N ILE A 840 -33.83 -0.50 -37.43
CA ILE A 840 -34.54 0.75 -37.75
C ILE A 840 -33.62 1.94 -38.05
N GLU A 841 -32.45 2.08 -37.42
CA GLU A 841 -31.61 3.28 -37.57
C GLU A 841 -30.18 3.06 -38.05
N GLY A 842 -29.57 1.92 -37.70
CA GLY A 842 -28.12 1.75 -37.79
C GLY A 842 -27.38 2.46 -36.65
N ILE A 843 -26.37 1.78 -36.09
CA ILE A 843 -25.78 2.13 -34.78
C ILE A 843 -25.03 3.49 -34.77
N GLN A 844 -24.48 3.91 -35.91
CA GLN A 844 -23.51 5.02 -36.01
C GLN A 844 -24.02 6.37 -35.49
N ARG A 845 -25.27 6.78 -35.81
CA ARG A 845 -25.77 8.11 -35.44
C ARG A 845 -25.97 8.31 -33.93
N GLY A 846 -26.23 7.25 -33.17
CA GLY A 846 -26.40 7.32 -31.71
C GLY A 846 -25.09 7.31 -30.93
N HIS A 847 -24.09 6.55 -31.40
CA HIS A 847 -22.82 6.35 -30.68
C HIS A 847 -21.90 7.58 -30.65
N MET A 848 -21.98 8.45 -31.67
CA MET A 848 -21.06 9.57 -31.87
C MET A 848 -20.91 10.49 -30.64
N ASN A 849 -22.01 10.86 -29.97
CA ASN A 849 -21.94 11.85 -28.87
C ASN A 849 -21.22 11.32 -27.61
N LEU A 850 -21.35 10.03 -27.28
CA LEU A 850 -20.63 9.43 -26.16
C LEU A 850 -19.18 9.08 -26.52
N HIS A 851 -18.95 8.61 -27.75
CA HIS A 851 -17.59 8.36 -28.24
C HIS A 851 -16.77 9.66 -28.28
N ALA A 852 -17.36 10.77 -28.73
CA ALA A 852 -16.70 12.07 -28.77
C ALA A 852 -16.32 12.60 -27.37
N ARG A 853 -17.12 12.32 -26.32
CA ARG A 853 -16.75 12.63 -24.92
C ARG A 853 -15.50 11.85 -24.48
N ASN A 854 -15.45 10.55 -24.77
CA ASN A 854 -14.28 9.74 -24.47
C ASN A 854 -13.05 10.22 -25.26
N VAL A 855 -13.23 10.69 -26.50
CA VAL A 855 -12.17 11.32 -27.30
C VAL A 855 -11.73 12.67 -26.75
N ALA A 856 -12.63 13.52 -26.22
CA ALA A 856 -12.28 14.82 -25.64
C ALA A 856 -11.55 14.69 -24.28
N ILE A 857 -12.01 13.80 -23.41
CA ILE A 857 -11.24 13.36 -22.23
C ILE A 857 -9.89 12.77 -22.68
N SER A 858 -9.92 11.97 -23.75
CA SER A 858 -8.73 11.46 -24.44
C SER A 858 -7.97 12.50 -25.30
N ALA A 859 -8.34 13.77 -25.26
CA ALA A 859 -7.56 14.90 -25.78
C ALA A 859 -6.99 15.81 -24.67
N GLY A 860 -7.41 15.60 -23.41
CA GLY A 860 -6.87 16.30 -22.24
C GLY A 860 -7.72 17.51 -21.82
N VAL A 861 -8.93 17.62 -22.38
CA VAL A 861 -9.91 18.61 -21.95
C VAL A 861 -10.31 18.32 -20.49
N PRO A 862 -10.21 19.30 -19.57
CA PRO A 862 -10.70 19.16 -18.20
C PRO A 862 -12.14 18.68 -18.19
N THR A 863 -12.48 17.76 -17.30
CA THR A 863 -13.77 17.04 -17.30
C THR A 863 -15.01 17.94 -17.30
N ASP A 864 -14.88 19.09 -16.65
CA ASP A 864 -15.82 20.21 -16.55
C ASP A 864 -16.00 21.00 -17.87
N LEU A 865 -14.99 21.00 -18.76
CA LEU A 865 -14.98 21.66 -20.06
C LEU A 865 -15.22 20.72 -21.26
N VAL A 866 -15.38 19.42 -21.02
CA VAL A 866 -15.59 18.39 -22.07
C VAL A 866 -16.82 18.71 -22.93
N ASN A 867 -17.91 19.16 -22.32
CA ASN A 867 -19.15 19.50 -23.04
C ASN A 867 -19.00 20.76 -23.91
N ASP A 868 -18.39 21.82 -23.38
CA ASP A 868 -18.17 23.07 -24.11
C ASP A 868 -17.18 22.91 -25.28
N THR A 869 -16.19 22.04 -25.09
CA THR A 869 -15.19 21.74 -26.13
C THR A 869 -15.79 20.91 -27.25
N LEU A 870 -16.71 19.99 -26.95
CA LEU A 870 -17.44 19.20 -27.96
C LEU A 870 -18.36 20.03 -28.84
N PHE A 871 -18.92 21.12 -28.32
CA PHE A 871 -19.69 22.08 -29.11
C PHE A 871 -18.82 22.78 -30.18
N LYS A 872 -17.50 22.85 -29.97
CA LYS A 872 -16.51 23.48 -30.87
C LYS A 872 -15.74 22.49 -31.74
N ALA A 873 -15.50 21.26 -31.26
CA ALA A 873 -14.58 20.30 -31.89
C ALA A 873 -15.16 19.50 -33.07
N HIS A 874 -16.48 19.51 -33.30
CA HIS A 874 -17.16 18.71 -34.34
C HIS A 874 -16.76 19.00 -35.80
N GLN A 875 -15.86 19.95 -36.07
CA GLN A 875 -15.61 20.45 -37.43
C GLN A 875 -14.40 19.88 -38.20
N LYS A 876 -13.39 19.19 -37.60
CA LYS A 876 -12.05 19.22 -38.23
C LYS A 876 -11.10 18.02 -38.36
N ILE A 877 -11.27 16.82 -37.77
CA ILE A 877 -10.17 15.81 -37.80
C ILE A 877 -10.58 14.38 -38.19
N GLY A 878 -9.85 13.81 -39.15
CA GLY A 878 -9.75 12.38 -39.44
C GLY A 878 -8.41 12.01 -40.13
N GLN A 879 -8.02 10.73 -40.05
CA GLN A 879 -6.87 10.04 -40.67
C GLN A 879 -5.46 10.13 -40.01
N ALA A 880 -4.89 8.96 -39.61
CA ALA A 880 -3.49 8.45 -39.82
C ALA A 880 -3.14 7.22 -38.90
N LYS A 881 -2.10 6.42 -39.21
CA LYS A 881 -1.75 5.09 -38.61
C LYS A 881 -0.21 4.78 -38.50
N ASP A 882 0.18 3.79 -37.66
CA ASP A 882 1.36 2.84 -37.66
C ASP A 882 2.82 3.23 -37.17
N LEU A 883 3.84 2.31 -37.24
CA LEU A 883 4.72 1.80 -36.11
C LEU A 883 6.30 1.71 -36.29
N SER A 884 7.13 1.66 -35.19
CA SER A 884 8.59 1.26 -35.19
C SER A 884 9.37 1.12 -33.82
N THR A 885 10.52 0.39 -33.79
CA THR A 885 11.50 0.11 -32.65
C THR A 885 12.96 -0.13 -33.19
N PHE A 886 14.06 0.07 -32.42
CA PHE A 886 15.48 -0.15 -32.86
C PHE A 886 16.47 -0.70 -31.77
N TYR A 887 17.70 -1.08 -32.19
CA TYR A 887 18.77 -1.76 -31.42
C TYR A 887 20.17 -1.16 -31.68
N VAL A 888 21.15 -1.38 -30.78
CA VAL A 888 22.59 -1.12 -31.00
C VAL A 888 23.42 -2.32 -30.51
N GLU A 889 24.40 -2.75 -31.29
CA GLU A 889 25.29 -3.89 -30.99
C GLU A 889 26.73 -3.47 -31.29
N ILE A 890 27.62 -3.46 -30.29
CA ILE A 890 29.02 -3.07 -30.49
C ILE A 890 29.82 -4.31 -30.89
N ARG A 891 29.77 -4.61 -32.20
CA ARG A 891 30.65 -5.60 -32.84
C ARG A 891 31.96 -4.95 -33.23
N GLU A 892 32.99 -5.17 -32.40
CA GLU A 892 34.35 -4.80 -32.74
C GLU A 892 35.24 -6.03 -32.84
N ASP A 893 36.02 -6.13 -33.91
CA ASP A 893 36.72 -7.36 -34.31
C ASP A 893 37.85 -7.77 -33.36
N PHE A 894 38.23 -6.88 -32.44
CA PHE A 894 39.23 -7.09 -31.38
C PHE A 894 38.61 -7.56 -30.04
N LEU A 895 37.29 -7.74 -29.97
CA LEU A 895 36.62 -8.32 -28.81
C LEU A 895 36.35 -9.81 -29.06
N PRO A 896 36.68 -10.72 -28.12
CA PRO A 896 36.52 -12.17 -28.32
C PRO A 896 35.06 -12.62 -28.42
N GLU A 897 34.13 -11.83 -27.85
CA GLU A 897 32.69 -11.94 -28.05
C GLU A 897 32.09 -10.53 -28.25
N PRO A 898 31.00 -10.36 -29.03
CA PRO A 898 30.43 -9.05 -29.32
C PRO A 898 29.81 -8.40 -28.07
N LEU A 899 30.12 -7.12 -27.83
CA LEU A 899 29.61 -6.39 -26.67
C LEU A 899 28.20 -5.84 -26.97
N ILE A 900 27.18 -6.59 -26.55
CA ILE A 900 25.78 -6.22 -26.80
C ILE A 900 25.32 -5.17 -25.77
N ILE A 901 25.26 -3.90 -26.18
CA ILE A 901 24.71 -2.80 -25.37
C ILE A 901 23.28 -2.50 -25.82
N THR A 902 22.32 -3.27 -25.30
CA THR A 902 20.91 -3.12 -25.66
C THR A 902 20.33 -1.77 -25.18
N ILE A 903 20.02 -0.89 -26.12
CA ILE A 903 19.28 0.35 -25.90
C ILE A 903 17.86 0.18 -26.50
N LEU A 904 16.88 -0.11 -25.64
CA LEU A 904 15.47 -0.26 -26.02
C LEU A 904 14.75 1.09 -26.01
N LEU A 905 14.14 1.46 -27.14
CA LEU A 905 13.39 2.71 -27.31
C LEU A 905 11.99 2.45 -27.86
N ASP A 906 10.98 2.62 -27.00
CA ASP A 906 9.56 2.63 -27.38
C ASP A 906 9.07 4.08 -27.55
N CYS A 907 9.02 4.53 -28.80
CA CYS A 907 8.56 5.87 -29.16
C CYS A 907 7.01 6.01 -29.13
N LYS A 908 6.26 4.95 -28.79
CA LYS A 908 4.79 4.94 -28.76
C LYS A 908 4.16 4.84 -27.37
N THR A 909 4.82 4.36 -26.33
CA THR A 909 4.16 4.13 -25.01
C THR A 909 4.65 5.00 -23.83
N GLN A 910 5.74 5.79 -23.97
CA GLN A 910 6.34 6.61 -22.89
C GLN A 910 6.76 5.83 -21.62
N LYS A 911 6.87 4.50 -21.64
CA LYS A 911 7.26 3.73 -20.46
C LYS A 911 8.62 3.03 -20.58
N THR A 912 9.51 3.43 -19.66
CA THR A 912 10.69 2.70 -19.17
C THR A 912 11.80 2.37 -20.17
N TYR A 913 12.86 3.18 -20.10
CA TYR A 913 14.20 2.85 -20.59
C TYR A 913 14.76 1.64 -19.83
N HIS A 914 15.28 0.65 -20.55
CA HIS A 914 16.24 -0.31 -20.00
C HIS A 914 17.59 0.01 -20.61
N LEU A 915 18.55 0.45 -19.80
CA LEU A 915 19.97 0.32 -20.13
C LEU A 915 20.48 -0.82 -19.25
N SER A 916 20.71 -1.96 -19.88
CA SER A 916 21.21 -3.16 -19.23
C SER A 916 22.70 -3.28 -19.56
N LEU A 917 23.56 -2.96 -18.59
CA LEU A 917 24.79 -3.71 -18.47
C LEU A 917 24.36 -5.02 -17.82
N GLU A 918 24.21 -6.08 -18.61
CA GLU A 918 23.67 -7.34 -18.10
C GLU A 918 24.60 -7.93 -17.05
N ASN A 919 24.11 -8.00 -15.81
CA ASN A 919 24.63 -8.96 -14.84
C ASN A 919 24.21 -10.36 -15.31
N ASP A 920 24.95 -10.95 -16.24
CA ASP A 920 25.02 -12.41 -16.28
C ASP A 920 25.57 -12.85 -14.89
N PRO A 921 24.91 -13.78 -14.17
CA PRO A 921 25.50 -14.39 -12.97
C PRO A 921 26.85 -15.12 -13.22
N LYS A 922 27.31 -15.21 -14.47
CA LYS A 922 28.65 -15.63 -14.88
C LYS A 922 29.62 -14.49 -15.26
N LEU A 923 29.24 -13.21 -15.13
CA LEU A 923 30.16 -12.09 -15.38
C LEU A 923 31.46 -12.34 -14.60
N SER A 924 32.56 -12.37 -15.35
CA SER A 924 33.87 -12.65 -14.80
C SER A 924 34.34 -11.48 -13.92
N GLU A 925 35.31 -11.75 -13.05
CA GLU A 925 35.98 -10.71 -12.26
C GLU A 925 36.72 -9.67 -13.14
N SER A 926 36.74 -9.88 -14.47
CA SER A 926 37.33 -8.99 -15.48
C SER A 926 36.40 -7.83 -15.89
N GLU A 927 35.09 -8.08 -16.03
CA GLU A 927 34.13 -7.09 -16.54
C GLU A 927 33.73 -6.08 -15.46
N THR A 928 33.72 -6.51 -14.19
CA THR A 928 33.55 -5.59 -13.04
C THR A 928 34.75 -4.65 -12.90
N LYS A 929 35.95 -5.09 -13.28
CA LYS A 929 37.16 -4.25 -13.34
C LYS A 929 37.07 -3.25 -14.49
N LEU A 930 36.65 -3.65 -15.69
CA LEU A 930 36.50 -2.73 -16.84
C LEU A 930 35.52 -1.57 -16.52
N ASN A 931 34.35 -1.88 -15.97
CA ASN A 931 33.38 -0.88 -15.52
C ASN A 931 33.92 0.04 -14.41
N THR A 932 34.72 -0.52 -13.50
CA THR A 932 35.40 0.25 -12.45
C THR A 932 36.44 1.20 -13.03
N LEU A 933 37.17 0.80 -14.09
CA LEU A 933 38.17 1.63 -14.76
C LEU A 933 37.49 2.78 -15.54
N LEU A 934 36.49 2.47 -16.38
CA LEU A 934 35.80 3.44 -17.23
C LEU A 934 35.09 4.58 -16.46
N PHE A 935 34.57 4.30 -15.26
CA PHE A 935 33.80 5.28 -14.49
C PHE A 935 34.42 5.65 -13.13
N GLY A 936 35.32 4.82 -12.57
CA GLY A 936 36.21 5.13 -11.44
C GLY A 936 35.85 4.60 -10.04
N TRP A 937 34.91 3.65 -9.90
CA TRP A 937 34.32 3.28 -8.58
C TRP A 937 34.12 1.76 -8.47
N ASN A 938 34.59 1.12 -7.38
CA ASN A 938 34.43 -0.33 -7.10
C ASN A 938 32.96 -0.81 -6.93
N LYS A 939 31.98 0.09 -7.07
CA LYS A 939 30.53 -0.21 -7.12
C LYS A 939 29.87 0.38 -8.36
N GLY A 940 30.65 0.66 -9.41
CA GLY A 940 30.21 1.35 -10.62
C GLY A 940 28.98 0.71 -11.25
N VAL A 941 28.92 -0.62 -11.33
CA VAL A 941 27.75 -1.37 -11.80
C VAL A 941 26.52 -1.15 -10.90
N GLN A 942 26.67 -1.20 -9.57
CA GLN A 942 25.56 -0.93 -8.64
C GLN A 942 25.04 0.50 -8.76
N TRP A 943 25.94 1.48 -8.88
CA TRP A 943 25.57 2.89 -9.03
C TRP A 943 24.94 3.17 -10.40
N MET A 944 25.50 2.63 -11.49
CA MET A 944 24.90 2.66 -12.82
C MET A 944 23.52 2.02 -12.80
N THR A 945 23.35 0.80 -12.29
CA THR A 945 22.03 0.15 -12.21
C THR A 945 21.02 0.92 -11.34
N GLN A 946 21.47 1.65 -10.31
CA GLN A 946 20.61 2.55 -9.52
C GLN A 946 20.28 3.86 -10.27
N PHE A 947 21.22 4.42 -11.02
CA PHE A 947 21.09 5.64 -11.84
C PHE A 947 20.20 5.39 -13.09
N LEU A 948 20.32 4.21 -13.69
CA LEU A 948 19.48 3.70 -14.78
C LEU A 948 18.12 3.19 -14.25
N GLY A 949 18.09 2.71 -13.01
CA GLY A 949 16.85 2.50 -12.24
C GLY A 949 16.10 3.79 -11.95
N LEU A 950 16.81 4.91 -11.73
CA LEU A 950 16.21 6.25 -11.65
C LEU A 950 15.60 6.67 -13.00
N LEU A 951 16.28 6.40 -14.13
CA LEU A 951 15.71 6.56 -15.48
C LEU A 951 14.45 5.71 -15.73
N LYS A 952 14.31 4.56 -15.07
CA LYS A 952 13.06 3.76 -15.07
C LYS A 952 11.97 4.35 -14.19
N SER A 953 12.33 4.89 -13.03
CA SER A 953 11.37 5.43 -12.07
C SER A 953 10.72 6.74 -12.54
N ILE A 954 11.35 7.43 -13.50
CA ILE A 954 10.72 8.51 -14.29
C ILE A 954 9.88 7.85 -15.41
N SER A 955 8.72 7.30 -15.05
CA SER A 955 7.72 6.87 -16.02
C SER A 955 6.66 7.95 -16.20
N PHE A 956 6.46 8.44 -17.43
CA PHE A 956 5.32 9.28 -17.76
C PHE A 956 4.25 8.43 -18.44
N THR A 957 3.05 8.40 -17.85
CA THR A 957 1.87 7.87 -18.53
C THR A 957 1.37 8.89 -19.54
N LYS A 958 1.10 8.47 -20.79
CA LYS A 958 0.57 9.31 -21.88
C LYS A 958 -0.76 9.97 -21.55
N LYS A 959 -0.68 11.09 -20.83
CA LYS A 959 -1.53 12.29 -20.96
C LYS A 959 -1.16 13.35 -19.95
N ILE A 960 -0.26 14.21 -20.37
CA ILE A 960 0.06 15.41 -19.65
C ILE A 960 -0.01 16.56 -20.65
N PRO A 961 -0.46 17.78 -20.26
CA PRO A 961 -0.18 18.97 -21.05
C PRO A 961 1.29 19.02 -21.48
N ILE A 962 1.53 19.70 -22.59
CA ILE A 962 2.78 19.83 -23.39
C ILE A 962 4.08 19.97 -22.58
N LYS A 963 4.00 20.39 -21.31
CA LYS A 963 5.12 20.55 -20.37
C LYS A 963 5.82 19.28 -19.86
N GLN A 964 5.21 18.07 -19.81
CA GLN A 964 5.93 16.88 -19.28
C GLN A 964 6.67 16.01 -20.31
N ASP A 965 6.33 16.04 -21.60
CA ASP A 965 7.24 15.47 -22.62
C ASP A 965 8.57 16.22 -22.62
N LEU A 966 8.48 17.56 -22.54
CA LEU A 966 9.64 18.44 -22.37
C LEU A 966 10.45 18.01 -21.15
N ILE A 967 9.85 17.91 -19.94
CA ILE A 967 10.52 17.43 -18.70
C ILE A 967 11.25 16.08 -18.89
N LEU A 968 10.68 15.11 -19.60
CA LEU A 968 11.37 13.84 -19.87
C LEU A 968 12.63 14.06 -20.73
N THR A 969 12.52 14.88 -21.77
CA THR A 969 13.65 15.30 -22.62
C THR A 969 14.71 16.08 -21.83
N GLN A 970 14.32 16.92 -20.87
CA GLN A 970 15.25 17.59 -19.93
C GLN A 970 16.09 16.57 -19.18
N TYR A 971 15.46 15.55 -18.60
CA TYR A 971 16.18 14.50 -17.88
C TYR A 971 17.09 13.68 -18.80
N ARG A 972 16.65 13.29 -20.00
CA ARG A 972 17.50 12.55 -20.96
C ARG A 972 18.78 13.33 -21.30
N ILE A 973 18.65 14.60 -21.70
CA ILE A 973 19.78 15.45 -22.10
C ILE A 973 20.74 15.67 -20.91
N LYS A 974 20.22 15.97 -19.71
CA LYS A 974 21.01 16.11 -18.49
C LYS A 974 21.85 14.85 -18.20
N LEU A 975 21.23 13.68 -18.27
CA LEU A 975 21.85 12.42 -17.87
C LEU A 975 22.89 11.96 -18.89
N LEU A 976 22.60 12.07 -20.21
CA LEU A 976 23.58 11.80 -21.27
C LEU A 976 24.79 12.74 -21.18
N THR A 977 24.57 14.03 -20.91
CA THR A 977 25.67 15.01 -20.75
C THR A 977 26.54 14.70 -19.52
N ILE A 978 25.93 14.28 -18.40
CA ILE A 978 26.67 13.87 -17.19
C ILE A 978 27.52 12.62 -17.47
N LEU A 979 26.96 11.62 -18.16
CA LEU A 979 27.69 10.39 -18.52
C LEU A 979 28.85 10.66 -19.48
N ALA A 980 28.64 11.47 -20.52
CA ALA A 980 29.70 11.87 -21.46
C ALA A 980 30.87 12.57 -20.75
N ASN A 981 30.57 13.53 -19.86
CA ASN A 981 31.57 14.28 -19.08
C ASN A 981 32.34 13.36 -18.11
N LEU A 982 31.66 12.45 -17.40
CA LEU A 982 32.31 11.48 -16.51
C LEU A 982 33.23 10.51 -17.26
N LEU A 983 32.74 9.94 -18.37
CA LEU A 983 33.49 9.01 -19.21
C LEU A 983 34.70 9.68 -19.85
N LEU A 984 34.53 10.87 -20.45
CA LEU A 984 35.62 11.63 -21.04
C LEU A 984 36.65 12.07 -19.98
N SER A 985 36.21 12.48 -18.79
CA SER A 985 37.14 12.81 -17.70
C SER A 985 37.97 11.60 -17.26
N LYS A 986 37.45 10.37 -17.37
CA LYS A 986 38.22 9.15 -17.08
C LYS A 986 39.15 8.77 -18.23
N LEU A 987 38.70 8.83 -19.47
CA LEU A 987 39.55 8.57 -20.64
C LEU A 987 40.76 9.53 -20.69
N MET A 988 40.57 10.80 -20.34
CA MET A 988 41.65 11.80 -20.20
C MET A 988 42.60 11.54 -19.00
N GLU A 989 42.22 10.73 -18.02
CA GLU A 989 43.12 10.24 -16.97
C GLU A 989 43.97 9.06 -17.45
N TYR A 990 43.43 8.19 -18.32
CA TYR A 990 44.15 7.02 -18.88
C TYR A 990 45.08 7.41 -20.04
N GLU A 991 44.53 7.83 -21.18
CA GLU A 991 45.30 8.13 -22.41
C GLU A 991 44.95 9.52 -22.96
N PRO A 992 45.58 10.58 -22.43
CA PRO A 992 45.17 11.96 -22.67
C PRO A 992 45.38 12.44 -24.11
N GLU A 993 46.56 12.20 -24.69
CA GLU A 993 46.90 12.67 -26.04
C GLU A 993 46.06 11.98 -27.12
N GLN A 994 45.69 10.71 -26.88
CA GLN A 994 44.83 9.97 -27.79
C GLN A 994 43.35 10.32 -27.60
N THR A 995 42.91 10.52 -26.36
CA THR A 995 41.53 10.92 -26.05
C THR A 995 41.24 12.33 -26.59
N GLN A 996 42.22 13.22 -26.54
CA GLN A 996 42.16 14.53 -27.20
C GLN A 996 41.90 14.37 -28.71
N LYS A 997 42.76 13.65 -29.44
CA LYS A 997 42.61 13.43 -30.88
C LYS A 997 41.29 12.77 -31.24
N PHE A 998 40.85 11.80 -30.44
CA PHE A 998 39.55 11.15 -30.60
C PHE A 998 38.37 12.13 -30.50
N VAL A 999 38.38 13.00 -29.48
CA VAL A 999 37.31 14.00 -29.30
C VAL A 999 37.38 15.12 -30.34
N GLU A 1000 38.57 15.52 -30.79
CA GLU A 1000 38.75 16.45 -31.91
C GLU A 1000 38.12 15.90 -33.20
N ILE A 1001 38.40 14.62 -33.54
CA ILE A 1001 37.77 13.92 -34.68
C ILE A 1001 36.24 13.84 -34.50
N MET A 1002 35.77 13.47 -33.30
CA MET A 1002 34.33 13.37 -33.01
C MET A 1002 33.64 14.74 -33.17
N ILE A 1003 34.25 15.84 -32.72
CA ILE A 1003 33.67 17.19 -32.89
C ILE A 1003 33.63 17.60 -34.36
N ASP A 1004 34.68 17.31 -35.13
CA ASP A 1004 34.72 17.60 -36.57
C ASP A 1004 33.61 16.84 -37.33
N GLN A 1005 33.40 15.56 -37.02
CA GLN A 1005 32.27 14.77 -37.55
C GLN A 1005 30.90 15.39 -37.25
N LEU A 1006 30.73 15.92 -36.04
CA LEU A 1006 29.48 16.55 -35.59
C LEU A 1006 29.26 17.93 -36.22
N GLN A 1007 30.32 18.68 -36.52
CA GLN A 1007 30.24 19.95 -37.24
C GLN A 1007 30.00 19.78 -38.74
N GLN A 1008 30.40 18.64 -39.30
CA GLN A 1008 30.20 18.29 -40.71
C GLN A 1008 28.93 17.46 -40.98
N ASP A 1009 28.14 17.13 -39.94
CA ASP A 1009 26.91 16.30 -39.99
C ASP A 1009 27.11 14.95 -40.70
N ILE A 1010 28.24 14.29 -40.43
CA ILE A 1010 28.64 13.06 -41.13
C ILE A 1010 27.72 11.88 -40.76
N PRO A 1011 27.23 11.08 -41.73
CA PRO A 1011 26.41 9.91 -41.47
C PRO A 1011 27.04 8.92 -40.48
N ARG A 1012 26.24 8.44 -39.52
CA ARG A 1012 26.68 7.58 -38.40
C ARG A 1012 27.56 6.38 -38.82
N GLU A 1013 27.20 5.68 -39.90
CA GLU A 1013 27.98 4.53 -40.39
C GLU A 1013 29.39 4.91 -40.89
N GLU A 1014 29.56 6.11 -41.42
CA GLU A 1014 30.84 6.64 -41.89
C GLU A 1014 31.66 7.18 -40.73
N ALA A 1015 31.02 7.90 -39.81
CA ALA A 1015 31.63 8.36 -38.56
C ALA A 1015 32.17 7.19 -37.69
N HIS A 1016 31.48 6.05 -37.64
CA HIS A 1016 31.95 4.84 -36.96
C HIS A 1016 33.22 4.27 -37.64
N LYS A 1017 33.26 4.21 -38.97
CA LYS A 1017 34.45 3.73 -39.74
C LYS A 1017 35.66 4.65 -39.53
N ILE A 1018 35.45 5.96 -39.55
CA ILE A 1018 36.50 6.96 -39.31
C ILE A 1018 37.05 6.82 -37.88
N ILE A 1019 36.20 6.61 -36.88
CA ILE A 1019 36.68 6.44 -35.49
C ILE A 1019 37.41 5.11 -35.30
N LYS A 1020 36.89 4.01 -35.87
CA LYS A 1020 37.51 2.69 -35.77
C LYS A 1020 38.95 2.63 -36.30
N SER A 1021 39.29 3.41 -37.32
CA SER A 1021 40.67 3.50 -37.84
C SER A 1021 41.65 4.28 -36.94
N HIS A 1022 41.17 4.96 -35.90
CA HIS A 1022 41.98 5.72 -34.94
C HIS A 1022 42.05 5.08 -33.54
N ILE A 1023 41.33 3.99 -33.30
CA ILE A 1023 41.46 3.14 -32.10
C ILE A 1023 42.80 2.37 -32.19
N PRO A 1024 43.61 2.33 -31.12
CA PRO A 1024 44.91 1.67 -31.18
C PRO A 1024 44.76 0.15 -31.14
N SER A 1025 45.38 -0.55 -32.10
CA SER A 1025 45.45 -2.02 -32.09
C SER A 1025 46.37 -2.50 -30.94
N SER A 1026 45.79 -2.92 -29.81
CA SER A 1026 46.56 -3.32 -28.63
C SER A 1026 47.27 -4.66 -28.85
N GLN A 1027 48.60 -4.72 -28.69
CA GLN A 1027 49.40 -5.93 -28.96
C GLN A 1027 49.37 -6.99 -27.83
N ASN A 1028 48.46 -6.88 -26.86
CA ASN A 1028 48.29 -7.87 -25.79
C ASN A 1028 46.84 -7.81 -25.23
N GLU A 1029 45.97 -8.68 -25.73
CA GLU A 1029 44.52 -8.65 -25.46
C GLU A 1029 44.14 -9.16 -24.05
N ASN A 1030 45.06 -9.82 -23.34
CA ASN A 1030 44.79 -10.46 -22.05
C ASN A 1030 44.77 -9.50 -20.83
N SER A 1031 44.76 -8.19 -21.04
CA SER A 1031 44.72 -7.17 -19.97
C SER A 1031 43.48 -6.31 -20.08
N ILE A 1032 42.64 -6.33 -19.04
CA ILE A 1032 41.42 -5.51 -18.92
C ILE A 1032 41.71 -4.01 -19.05
N GLN A 1033 42.90 -3.56 -18.64
CA GLN A 1033 43.32 -2.16 -18.78
C GLN A 1033 43.44 -1.73 -20.24
N ASN A 1034 43.77 -2.65 -21.14
CA ASN A 1034 43.91 -2.37 -22.58
C ASN A 1034 42.54 -2.20 -23.27
N LEU A 1035 41.46 -2.71 -22.66
CA LEU A 1035 40.08 -2.58 -23.18
C LEU A 1035 39.41 -1.24 -22.80
N VAL A 1036 39.96 -0.50 -21.83
CA VAL A 1036 39.37 0.77 -21.34
C VAL A 1036 39.27 1.81 -22.44
N ILE A 1037 40.31 1.94 -23.26
CA ILE A 1037 40.38 2.96 -24.31
C ILE A 1037 39.45 2.63 -25.49
N PRO A 1038 39.51 1.45 -26.13
CA PRO A 1038 38.62 1.11 -27.25
C PRO A 1038 37.13 1.17 -26.86
N VAL A 1039 36.75 0.53 -25.75
CA VAL A 1039 35.34 0.45 -25.32
C VAL A 1039 34.81 1.82 -24.89
N GLY A 1040 35.64 2.62 -24.20
CA GLY A 1040 35.24 3.96 -23.77
C GLY A 1040 35.06 4.94 -24.92
N TYR A 1041 35.86 4.84 -25.99
CA TYR A 1041 35.69 5.65 -27.21
C TYR A 1041 34.39 5.33 -27.94
N SER A 1042 34.11 4.05 -28.23
CA SER A 1042 32.85 3.64 -28.87
C SER A 1042 31.63 4.05 -28.04
N LEU A 1043 31.71 3.94 -26.71
CA LEU A 1043 30.62 4.35 -25.82
C LEU A 1043 30.41 5.87 -25.78
N LEU A 1044 31.48 6.67 -25.82
CA LEU A 1044 31.40 8.13 -25.86
C LEU A 1044 30.79 8.64 -27.17
N GLN A 1045 31.10 7.99 -28.30
CA GLN A 1045 30.50 8.26 -29.61
C GLN A 1045 28.98 7.97 -29.60
N GLU A 1046 28.57 6.81 -29.09
CA GLU A 1046 27.15 6.42 -29.00
C GLU A 1046 26.33 7.35 -28.09
N ILE A 1047 26.84 7.72 -26.91
CA ILE A 1047 26.19 8.69 -26.02
C ILE A 1047 25.95 10.02 -26.74
N THR A 1048 26.94 10.45 -27.54
CA THR A 1048 26.92 11.72 -28.26
C THR A 1048 25.88 11.74 -29.39
N PHE A 1049 25.83 10.71 -30.25
CA PHE A 1049 24.81 10.62 -31.30
C PHE A 1049 23.40 10.58 -30.74
N ASN A 1050 23.16 9.80 -29.68
CA ASN A 1050 21.82 9.71 -29.09
C ASN A 1050 21.37 11.05 -28.48
N LEU A 1051 22.27 11.81 -27.84
CA LEU A 1051 21.97 13.15 -27.32
C LEU A 1051 21.50 14.10 -28.44
N ILE A 1052 22.16 14.07 -29.59
CA ILE A 1052 21.84 14.93 -30.74
C ILE A 1052 20.50 14.55 -31.38
N VAL A 1053 20.18 13.26 -31.46
CA VAL A 1053 18.86 12.79 -31.93
C VAL A 1053 17.72 13.36 -31.06
N TYR A 1054 17.86 13.37 -29.72
CA TYR A 1054 16.85 13.96 -28.84
C TYR A 1054 16.78 15.49 -28.96
N LEU A 1055 17.91 16.19 -29.08
CA LEU A 1055 17.91 17.64 -29.35
C LEU A 1055 17.22 17.97 -30.68
N ASN A 1056 17.37 17.12 -31.69
CA ASN A 1056 16.76 17.31 -33.00
C ASN A 1056 15.26 17.01 -33.03
N ALA A 1057 14.79 16.02 -32.27
CA ALA A 1057 13.39 15.58 -32.26
C ALA A 1057 12.50 16.40 -31.30
N ASP A 1058 13.00 16.74 -30.11
CA ASP A 1058 12.15 17.12 -28.97
C ASP A 1058 12.33 18.59 -28.51
N VAL A 1059 13.27 19.37 -29.09
CA VAL A 1059 13.51 20.78 -28.72
C VAL A 1059 13.09 21.72 -29.86
N ASN A 1060 11.90 22.31 -29.74
CA ASN A 1060 11.30 23.15 -30.78
C ASN A 1060 11.96 24.54 -30.91
N ASN A 1061 12.36 25.16 -29.80
CA ASN A 1061 13.00 26.48 -29.82
C ASN A 1061 14.43 26.35 -30.38
N SER A 1062 14.64 26.87 -31.59
CA SER A 1062 15.89 26.74 -32.34
C SER A 1062 17.10 27.41 -31.66
N ILE A 1063 16.89 28.54 -30.98
CA ILE A 1063 17.94 29.27 -30.25
C ILE A 1063 18.39 28.45 -29.04
N LEU A 1064 17.43 27.96 -28.24
CA LEU A 1064 17.73 27.12 -27.08
C LEU A 1064 18.39 25.80 -27.50
N LYS A 1065 17.90 25.17 -28.57
CA LYS A 1065 18.48 23.96 -29.15
C LYS A 1065 19.95 24.16 -29.53
N GLN A 1066 20.28 25.27 -30.20
CA GLN A 1066 21.64 25.61 -30.57
C GLN A 1066 22.53 25.88 -29.35
N GLU A 1067 22.07 26.69 -28.38
CA GLU A 1067 22.82 27.00 -27.16
C GLU A 1067 23.09 25.76 -26.28
N ILE A 1068 22.19 24.75 -26.31
CA ILE A 1068 22.41 23.44 -25.67
C ILE A 1068 23.42 22.59 -26.45
N TYR A 1069 23.35 22.57 -27.77
CA TYR A 1069 24.30 21.87 -28.63
C TYR A 1069 25.72 22.43 -28.49
N ASP A 1070 25.86 23.75 -28.59
CA ASP A 1070 27.15 24.45 -28.48
C ASP A 1070 27.76 24.27 -27.09
N GLU A 1071 26.96 24.29 -26.01
CA GLU A 1071 27.48 24.02 -24.67
C GLU A 1071 27.93 22.56 -24.51
N PHE A 1072 27.26 21.59 -25.12
CA PHE A 1072 27.69 20.18 -25.12
C PHE A 1072 29.04 20.00 -25.83
N ILE A 1073 29.19 20.53 -27.05
CA ILE A 1073 30.48 20.54 -27.76
C ILE A 1073 31.55 21.24 -26.91
N SER A 1074 31.20 22.34 -26.24
CA SER A 1074 32.14 23.08 -25.41
C SER A 1074 32.53 22.35 -24.12
N ILE A 1075 31.67 21.49 -23.56
CA ILE A 1075 32.03 20.59 -22.45
C ILE A 1075 33.09 19.59 -22.91
N LEU A 1076 32.89 18.95 -24.07
CA LEU A 1076 33.86 18.01 -24.66
C LEU A 1076 35.24 18.66 -24.87
N GLN A 1077 35.27 19.86 -25.46
CA GLN A 1077 36.50 20.64 -25.66
C GLN A 1077 37.15 21.06 -24.33
N SER A 1078 36.34 21.44 -23.33
CA SER A 1078 36.85 22.05 -22.09
C SER A 1078 37.75 21.10 -21.29
N LEU A 1079 37.44 19.80 -21.26
CA LEU A 1079 38.22 18.83 -20.50
C LEU A 1079 39.66 18.73 -21.02
N ILE A 1080 39.81 18.72 -22.34
CA ILE A 1080 41.09 18.73 -23.07
C ILE A 1080 41.88 19.97 -22.70
N SER A 1081 41.38 21.16 -23.05
CA SER A 1081 42.09 22.44 -22.85
C SER A 1081 42.44 22.68 -21.38
N SER A 1082 41.66 22.13 -20.44
CA SER A 1082 41.90 22.31 -19.00
C SER A 1082 43.19 21.67 -18.50
N ARG A 1083 43.73 20.68 -19.21
CA ARG A 1083 45.00 19.99 -18.90
C ARG A 1083 46.18 20.81 -19.40
N ASP A 1084 46.14 21.24 -20.66
CA ASP A 1084 47.25 21.94 -21.31
C ASP A 1084 47.54 23.29 -20.66
N ILE A 1085 46.49 24.01 -20.25
CA ILE A 1085 46.63 25.30 -19.55
C ILE A 1085 47.26 25.11 -18.17
N TYR A 1086 46.98 23.99 -17.48
CA TYR A 1086 47.60 23.68 -16.20
C TYR A 1086 49.12 23.42 -16.37
N ILE A 1087 49.49 22.62 -17.38
CA ILE A 1087 50.89 22.34 -17.74
C ILE A 1087 51.62 23.62 -18.16
N LYS A 1088 51.00 24.45 -19.01
CA LYS A 1088 51.53 25.75 -19.43
C LYS A 1088 51.79 26.65 -18.21
N ALA A 1089 50.84 26.74 -17.27
CA ALA A 1089 50.97 27.58 -16.10
C ALA A 1089 52.09 27.13 -15.15
N GLN A 1090 52.27 25.82 -14.97
CA GLN A 1090 53.44 25.29 -14.25
C GLN A 1090 54.75 25.69 -14.92
N SER A 1091 54.82 25.62 -16.25
CA SER A 1091 56.00 26.06 -17.01
C SER A 1091 56.26 27.57 -16.86
N THR A 1092 55.22 28.42 -16.96
CA THR A 1092 55.33 29.87 -16.77
C THR A 1092 55.89 30.21 -15.38
N VAL A 1093 55.35 29.60 -14.33
CA VAL A 1093 55.81 29.82 -12.94
C VAL A 1093 57.23 29.29 -12.71
N LYS A 1094 57.59 28.11 -13.27
CA LYS A 1094 58.98 27.59 -13.24
C LYS A 1094 59.98 28.50 -13.92
N ASN A 1095 59.57 29.17 -15.00
CA ASN A 1095 60.39 30.14 -15.72
C ASN A 1095 60.45 31.52 -15.02
N GLY A 1096 59.97 31.64 -13.78
CA GLY A 1096 60.00 32.88 -13.00
C GLY A 1096 58.99 33.96 -13.45
N GLN A 1097 58.07 33.61 -14.36
CA GLN A 1097 57.05 34.52 -14.86
C GLN A 1097 55.77 34.39 -14.04
N LYS A 1098 55.12 35.52 -13.74
CA LYS A 1098 53.84 35.54 -13.02
C LYS A 1098 52.69 35.29 -14.02
N LEU A 1099 51.76 34.42 -13.65
CA LEU A 1099 50.53 34.22 -14.43
C LEU A 1099 49.74 35.54 -14.52
N SER A 1100 49.16 35.83 -15.68
CA SER A 1100 48.31 37.00 -15.84
C SER A 1100 46.92 36.76 -15.22
N GLN A 1101 46.18 37.83 -14.99
CA GLN A 1101 44.78 37.74 -14.57
C GLN A 1101 43.91 37.10 -15.67
N GLU A 1102 44.31 37.27 -16.93
CA GLU A 1102 43.68 36.68 -18.10
C GLU A 1102 43.88 35.16 -18.13
N ASP A 1103 45.08 34.64 -17.84
CA ASP A 1103 45.36 33.20 -17.74
C ASP A 1103 44.49 32.53 -16.65
N LEU A 1104 44.36 33.19 -15.48
CA LEU A 1104 43.51 32.70 -14.40
C LEU A 1104 42.02 32.68 -14.77
N TYR A 1105 41.53 33.72 -15.45
CA TYR A 1105 40.14 33.77 -15.92
C TYR A 1105 39.88 32.80 -17.07
N PHE A 1106 40.85 32.58 -17.95
CA PHE A 1106 40.79 31.58 -19.02
C PHE A 1106 40.72 30.16 -18.43
N TYR A 1107 41.61 29.82 -17.49
CA TYR A 1107 41.58 28.54 -16.79
C TYR A 1107 40.27 28.33 -16.02
N MET A 1108 39.74 29.35 -15.33
CA MET A 1108 38.46 29.30 -14.64
C MET A 1108 37.26 29.13 -15.59
N ASN A 1109 37.26 29.81 -16.73
CA ASN A 1109 36.24 29.68 -17.79
C ASN A 1109 36.22 28.31 -18.47
N ILE A 1110 37.35 27.60 -18.43
CA ILE A 1110 37.48 26.25 -18.96
C ILE A 1110 37.14 25.21 -17.89
N LYS A 1111 37.67 25.33 -16.68
CA LYS A 1111 37.33 24.41 -15.58
C LYS A 1111 35.85 24.47 -15.23
N ARG A 1112 35.15 25.63 -15.32
CA ARG A 1112 33.71 25.72 -14.98
C ARG A 1112 32.89 24.61 -15.64
N LYS A 1113 33.12 24.37 -16.93
CA LYS A 1113 32.38 23.40 -17.75
C LYS A 1113 32.49 21.93 -17.28
N LYS A 1114 33.28 21.63 -16.24
CA LYS A 1114 33.32 20.30 -15.59
C LYS A 1114 32.08 19.94 -14.77
N MET A 1115 31.27 20.89 -14.31
CA MET A 1115 30.06 20.57 -13.52
C MET A 1115 28.78 20.54 -14.37
N ASN A 1116 28.85 21.00 -15.62
CA ASN A 1116 27.74 21.08 -16.57
C ASN A 1116 26.55 21.90 -16.03
N ASN A 1117 26.76 22.84 -15.11
CA ASN A 1117 25.67 23.57 -14.45
C ASN A 1117 24.90 24.44 -15.45
N LYS A 1118 25.61 25.10 -16.39
CA LYS A 1118 24.95 25.84 -17.49
C LYS A 1118 24.06 24.90 -18.30
N MET A 1119 24.59 23.74 -18.72
CA MET A 1119 23.86 22.73 -19.48
C MET A 1119 22.63 22.19 -18.74
N ILE A 1120 22.74 21.93 -17.43
CA ILE A 1120 21.62 21.46 -16.59
C ILE A 1120 20.51 22.52 -16.54
N VAL A 1121 20.88 23.78 -16.35
CA VAL A 1121 19.91 24.90 -16.27
C VAL A 1121 19.28 25.19 -17.64
N LEU A 1122 20.05 25.11 -18.74
CA LEU A 1122 19.50 25.22 -20.11
C LEU A 1122 18.55 24.05 -20.43
N ALA A 1123 18.87 22.84 -20.00
CA ALA A 1123 17.95 21.71 -20.15
C ALA A 1123 16.63 21.95 -19.40
N ASP A 1124 16.64 22.54 -18.20
CA ASP A 1124 15.40 22.95 -17.51
C ASP A 1124 14.57 24.00 -18.29
N CYS A 1125 15.17 24.69 -19.25
CA CYS A 1125 14.50 25.68 -20.10
C CYS A 1125 13.81 25.10 -21.34
N ILE A 1126 13.97 23.80 -21.63
CA ILE A 1126 13.29 23.15 -22.79
C ILE A 1126 11.75 23.25 -22.68
N GLY A 1127 11.21 23.48 -21.47
CA GLY A 1127 9.79 23.70 -21.21
C GLY A 1127 9.21 25.07 -21.62
N LEU A 1128 10.00 25.96 -22.22
CA LEU A 1128 9.61 27.32 -22.59
C LEU A 1128 8.98 27.38 -24.00
N GLU A 1129 8.02 28.30 -24.20
CA GLU A 1129 7.23 28.39 -25.44
C GLU A 1129 8.06 28.94 -26.63
N ASP A 1130 7.61 28.69 -27.87
CA ASP A 1130 8.36 29.03 -29.10
C ASP A 1130 8.70 30.54 -29.22
N ASN A 1131 7.94 31.42 -28.56
CA ASN A 1131 8.15 32.88 -28.54
C ASN A 1131 9.03 33.38 -27.36
N THR A 1132 9.82 32.49 -26.73
CA THR A 1132 10.70 32.88 -25.61
C THR A 1132 11.75 33.90 -26.05
N PRO A 1133 11.86 35.08 -25.41
CA PRO A 1133 12.85 36.09 -25.78
C PRO A 1133 14.28 35.56 -25.64
N GLU A 1134 15.11 35.86 -26.65
CA GLU A 1134 16.55 35.53 -26.66
C GLU A 1134 17.27 36.07 -25.42
N GLU A 1135 16.89 37.27 -24.98
CA GLU A 1135 17.35 37.95 -23.76
C GLU A 1135 17.14 37.11 -22.48
N LEU A 1136 16.08 36.31 -22.41
CA LEU A 1136 15.79 35.43 -21.27
C LEU A 1136 16.67 34.17 -21.30
N ILE A 1137 16.89 33.58 -22.49
CA ILE A 1137 17.80 32.46 -22.67
C ILE A 1137 19.23 32.91 -22.32
N GLU A 1138 19.63 34.12 -22.75
CA GLU A 1138 20.93 34.70 -22.43
C GLU A 1138 21.09 34.98 -20.92
N TYR A 1139 20.07 35.56 -20.27
CA TYR A 1139 20.03 35.78 -18.81
C TYR A 1139 20.27 34.47 -18.05
N ILE A 1140 19.54 33.43 -18.41
CA ILE A 1140 19.62 32.11 -17.76
C ILE A 1140 20.97 31.43 -18.03
N SER A 1141 21.47 31.50 -19.27
CA SER A 1141 22.82 31.04 -19.65
C SER A 1141 23.90 31.74 -18.81
N ASN A 1142 23.79 33.06 -18.63
CA ASN A 1142 24.75 33.86 -17.85
C ASN A 1142 24.68 33.57 -16.34
N MET A 1143 23.50 33.32 -15.78
CA MET A 1143 23.34 32.84 -14.41
C MET A 1143 23.98 31.46 -14.21
N GLY A 1144 23.73 30.50 -15.12
CA GLY A 1144 24.34 29.17 -15.10
C GLY A 1144 25.87 29.21 -15.03
N LYS A 1145 26.51 30.05 -15.87
CA LYS A 1145 27.97 30.28 -15.90
C LYS A 1145 28.52 30.75 -14.54
N ILE A 1146 27.79 31.58 -13.80
CA ILE A 1146 28.23 32.13 -12.50
C ILE A 1146 28.13 31.07 -11.39
N TYR A 1147 27.04 30.30 -11.35
CA TYR A 1147 26.88 29.22 -10.37
C TYR A 1147 27.92 28.12 -10.54
N GLU A 1148 28.30 27.85 -11.78
CA GLU A 1148 29.33 26.87 -12.12
C GLU A 1148 30.72 27.24 -11.59
N ILE A 1149 31.10 28.52 -11.72
CA ILE A 1149 32.35 29.05 -11.14
C ILE A 1149 32.36 28.87 -9.61
N ARG A 1150 31.24 29.19 -8.93
CA ARG A 1150 31.10 29.01 -7.47
C ARG A 1150 31.20 27.54 -7.05
N ALA A 1151 30.51 26.64 -7.76
CA ALA A 1151 30.53 25.21 -7.47
C ALA A 1151 31.94 24.59 -7.59
N ILE A 1152 32.72 25.00 -8.60
CA ILE A 1152 34.09 24.48 -8.81
C ILE A 1152 35.13 25.13 -7.91
N ALA A 1153 35.00 26.41 -7.59
CA ALA A 1153 35.81 27.01 -6.54
C ALA A 1153 35.69 26.18 -5.26
N TYR A 1154 34.47 25.85 -4.84
CA TYR A 1154 34.28 25.03 -3.65
C TYR A 1154 34.80 23.60 -3.83
N LYS A 1155 34.49 22.90 -4.93
CA LYS A 1155 35.03 21.54 -5.19
C LYS A 1155 36.57 21.52 -5.13
N SER A 1156 37.22 22.61 -5.55
CA SER A 1156 38.67 22.78 -5.48
C SER A 1156 39.22 22.96 -4.04
N LEU A 1157 38.40 23.38 -3.08
CA LEU A 1157 38.78 23.46 -1.66
C LEU A 1157 38.82 22.10 -0.94
N VAL A 1158 38.23 21.06 -1.54
CA VAL A 1158 38.13 19.70 -1.00
C VAL A 1158 38.72 18.61 -1.91
N SER A 1159 39.02 18.93 -3.18
CA SER A 1159 39.67 18.01 -4.12
C SER A 1159 41.17 17.84 -3.83
N SER A 1160 41.61 16.59 -3.69
CA SER A 1160 43.02 16.20 -3.61
C SER A 1160 43.70 16.03 -4.99
N SER A 1161 42.97 16.14 -6.09
CA SER A 1161 43.54 15.98 -7.44
C SER A 1161 44.41 17.18 -7.83
N TYR A 1162 45.69 16.93 -8.15
CA TYR A 1162 46.67 17.96 -8.47
C TYR A 1162 46.35 18.71 -9.77
N PHE A 1163 46.01 17.98 -10.84
CA PHE A 1163 45.74 18.50 -12.19
C PHE A 1163 44.41 19.25 -12.34
N ASP A 1164 43.57 19.22 -11.30
CA ASP A 1164 42.13 19.54 -11.42
C ASP A 1164 41.62 20.47 -10.32
N ASN A 1165 42.51 21.32 -9.80
CA ASN A 1165 42.25 22.18 -8.66
C ASN A 1165 42.41 23.68 -9.01
N LEU A 1166 41.29 24.42 -8.97
CA LEU A 1166 41.25 25.88 -9.23
C LEU A 1166 41.91 26.70 -8.12
N TYR A 1167 41.89 26.20 -6.89
CA TYR A 1167 42.51 26.87 -5.73
C TYR A 1167 44.03 26.87 -5.84
N ASN A 1168 44.64 25.76 -6.29
CA ASN A 1168 46.08 25.69 -6.55
C ASN A 1168 46.51 26.66 -7.67
N TYR A 1169 45.74 26.74 -8.76
CA TYR A 1169 46.05 27.66 -9.87
C TYR A 1169 45.88 29.14 -9.47
N TRP A 1170 44.86 29.47 -8.68
CA TRP A 1170 44.71 30.80 -8.10
C TRP A 1170 45.86 31.15 -7.15
N HIS A 1171 46.34 30.17 -6.36
CA HIS A 1171 47.50 30.36 -5.49
C HIS A 1171 48.77 30.65 -6.30
N MET A 1172 49.02 29.88 -7.38
CA MET A 1172 50.10 30.14 -8.33
C MET A 1172 50.02 31.56 -8.93
N TYR A 1173 48.81 32.03 -9.27
CA TYR A 1173 48.58 33.39 -9.74
C TYR A 1173 48.89 34.45 -8.69
N GLN A 1174 48.44 34.30 -7.44
CA GLN A 1174 48.70 35.30 -6.40
C GLN A 1174 50.19 35.37 -6.04
N ASN A 1175 50.78 34.21 -5.74
CA ASN A 1175 52.06 34.12 -5.03
C ASN A 1175 53.24 33.72 -5.91
N GLY A 1176 53.02 33.33 -7.18
CA GLY A 1176 54.09 33.02 -8.12
C GLY A 1176 54.91 31.77 -7.76
N LYS A 1177 54.28 30.79 -7.09
CA LYS A 1177 54.91 29.53 -6.65
C LYS A 1177 54.07 28.33 -7.02
N GLU A 1178 54.73 27.23 -7.39
CA GLU A 1178 54.09 25.95 -7.73
C GLU A 1178 53.63 25.16 -6.47
N ASP A 1179 53.99 25.62 -5.27
CA ASP A 1179 53.73 24.94 -3.99
C ASP A 1179 52.25 24.54 -3.81
N ILE A 1180 52.01 23.24 -3.61
CA ILE A 1180 50.68 22.68 -3.30
C ILE A 1180 50.28 23.14 -1.90
N ILE A 1181 49.29 24.03 -1.82
CA ILE A 1181 48.67 24.33 -0.52
C ILE A 1181 47.74 23.19 -0.12
N SER A 1182 47.99 22.61 1.04
CA SER A 1182 47.07 21.63 1.64
C SER A 1182 45.71 22.26 1.95
N SER A 1183 44.64 21.48 1.85
CA SER A 1183 43.25 21.93 2.07
C SER A 1183 42.92 22.29 3.54
N ASN A 1184 43.93 22.58 4.38
CA ASN A 1184 43.77 22.89 5.81
C ASN A 1184 44.17 24.33 6.19
N ASN A 1185 44.77 25.13 5.31
CA ASN A 1185 45.06 26.55 5.61
C ASN A 1185 43.79 27.42 5.43
N VAL A 1186 43.12 27.74 6.54
CA VAL A 1186 41.83 28.44 6.56
C VAL A 1186 41.92 29.88 6.03
N ALA A 1187 43.05 30.57 6.26
CA ALA A 1187 43.23 31.97 5.84
C ALA A 1187 43.24 32.10 4.31
N THR A 1188 44.12 31.34 3.63
CA THR A 1188 44.23 31.37 2.16
C THR A 1188 42.99 30.81 1.46
N LYS A 1189 42.24 29.86 2.08
CA LYS A 1189 40.91 29.46 1.61
C LYS A 1189 39.90 30.62 1.60
N THR A 1190 39.93 31.44 2.64
CA THR A 1190 39.02 32.58 2.80
C THR A 1190 39.32 33.65 1.75
N GLU A 1191 40.61 33.93 1.50
CA GLU A 1191 41.06 34.84 0.43
C GLU A 1191 40.61 34.37 -0.96
N PHE A 1192 40.74 33.07 -1.26
CA PHE A 1192 40.27 32.50 -2.52
C PHE A 1192 38.76 32.64 -2.70
N LEU A 1193 37.97 32.32 -1.68
CA LEU A 1193 36.51 32.48 -1.75
C LEU A 1193 36.10 33.93 -1.91
N ASN A 1194 36.78 34.87 -1.24
CA ASN A 1194 36.55 36.30 -1.39
C ASN A 1194 36.88 36.77 -2.82
N PHE A 1195 37.97 36.28 -3.42
CA PHE A 1195 38.31 36.53 -4.82
C PHE A 1195 37.23 36.01 -5.78
N ILE A 1196 36.78 34.77 -5.60
CA ILE A 1196 35.74 34.15 -6.44
C ILE A 1196 34.41 34.90 -6.29
N ASN A 1197 34.01 35.24 -5.07
CA ASN A 1197 32.79 36.01 -4.81
C ASN A 1197 32.85 37.39 -5.47
N SER A 1198 33.96 38.13 -5.31
CA SER A 1198 34.18 39.42 -5.97
C SER A 1198 34.12 39.32 -7.49
N HIS A 1199 34.68 38.26 -8.10
CA HIS A 1199 34.55 38.02 -9.53
C HIS A 1199 33.10 37.73 -9.94
N CYS A 1200 32.39 36.89 -9.20
CA CYS A 1200 30.97 36.61 -9.44
C CYS A 1200 30.11 37.88 -9.35
N ASP A 1201 30.36 38.76 -8.38
CA ASP A 1201 29.63 40.03 -8.25
C ASP A 1201 29.92 41.01 -9.40
N LYS A 1202 31.16 41.03 -9.90
CA LYS A 1202 31.51 41.76 -11.13
C LYS A 1202 30.77 41.20 -12.35
N LEU A 1203 30.61 39.87 -12.46
CA LEU A 1203 29.83 39.25 -13.54
C LEU A 1203 28.32 39.54 -13.40
N LEU A 1204 27.74 39.42 -12.20
CA LEU A 1204 26.35 39.79 -11.93
C LEU A 1204 26.07 41.25 -12.33
N THR A 1205 27.01 42.15 -12.06
CA THR A 1205 26.93 43.57 -12.45
C THR A 1205 27.10 43.75 -13.96
N LYS A 1206 28.10 43.10 -14.59
CA LYS A 1206 28.37 43.18 -16.03
C LYS A 1206 27.19 42.73 -16.88
N TYR A 1207 26.55 41.62 -16.48
CA TYR A 1207 25.39 41.04 -17.17
C TYR A 1207 24.04 41.65 -16.71
N LYS A 1208 24.06 42.72 -15.89
CA LYS A 1208 22.87 43.41 -15.34
C LYS A 1208 21.86 42.48 -14.62
N LEU A 1209 22.33 41.38 -14.05
CA LEU A 1209 21.50 40.32 -13.43
C LEU A 1209 20.89 40.73 -12.07
N ARG A 1210 20.99 42.03 -11.70
CA ARG A 1210 20.44 42.62 -10.47
C ARG A 1210 19.35 43.67 -10.71
N ASP A 1211 19.09 44.07 -11.96
CA ASP A 1211 18.08 45.09 -12.28
C ASP A 1211 16.70 44.44 -12.49
N SER A 1212 15.71 44.89 -11.73
CA SER A 1212 14.43 44.20 -11.48
C SER A 1212 13.39 44.25 -12.62
N GLN A 1213 13.76 44.69 -13.82
CA GLN A 1213 12.78 44.99 -14.88
C GLN A 1213 12.21 43.77 -15.60
N TYR A 1214 12.76 42.57 -15.39
CA TYR A 1214 12.32 41.36 -16.11
C TYR A 1214 11.75 40.22 -15.25
N PHE A 1215 12.09 40.10 -13.96
CA PHE A 1215 11.53 39.04 -13.09
C PHE A 1215 11.35 39.47 -11.63
N ASP A 1216 10.32 38.89 -11.00
CA ASP A 1216 9.98 39.05 -9.59
C ASP A 1216 11.11 38.60 -8.66
N GLN A 1217 11.39 39.40 -7.62
CA GLN A 1217 12.33 39.10 -6.54
C GLN A 1217 12.09 37.71 -5.92
N GLN A 1218 10.83 37.26 -5.85
CA GLN A 1218 10.46 35.94 -5.36
C GLN A 1218 11.04 34.80 -6.21
N TYR A 1219 11.08 34.94 -7.54
CA TYR A 1219 11.63 33.94 -8.46
C TYR A 1219 13.16 33.83 -8.31
N TYR A 1220 13.85 34.97 -8.17
CA TYR A 1220 15.28 35.00 -7.87
C TYR A 1220 15.59 34.29 -6.54
N ASP A 1221 14.80 34.56 -5.50
CA ASP A 1221 14.97 33.94 -4.18
C ASP A 1221 14.65 32.43 -4.17
N GLU A 1222 13.71 31.94 -4.98
CA GLU A 1222 13.46 30.50 -5.14
C GLU A 1222 14.60 29.79 -5.88
N ILE A 1223 15.10 30.36 -6.97
CA ILE A 1223 16.26 29.84 -7.70
C ILE A 1223 17.48 29.79 -6.76
N MET A 1224 17.72 30.84 -5.98
CA MET A 1224 18.79 30.88 -4.98
C MET A 1224 18.59 29.83 -3.87
N LYS A 1225 17.37 29.61 -3.36
CA LYS A 1225 17.07 28.53 -2.39
C LYS A 1225 17.28 27.13 -2.98
N TYR A 1226 16.95 26.92 -4.26
CA TYR A 1226 17.17 25.65 -4.95
C TYR A 1226 18.68 25.34 -5.05
N ILE A 1227 19.47 26.37 -5.30
CA ILE A 1227 20.93 26.28 -5.44
C ILE A 1227 21.63 26.14 -4.09
N GLU A 1228 21.17 26.84 -3.03
CA GLU A 1228 21.61 26.59 -1.64
C GLU A 1228 21.31 25.14 -1.18
N ARG A 1229 20.24 24.52 -1.69
CA ARG A 1229 19.92 23.10 -1.41
C ARG A 1229 20.85 22.15 -2.16
N TYR A 1230 21.10 22.39 -3.45
CA TYR A 1230 21.88 21.49 -4.30
C TYR A 1230 23.39 21.52 -3.98
N TYR A 1231 23.91 22.69 -3.60
CA TYR A 1231 25.33 22.90 -3.30
C TYR A 1231 25.59 23.05 -1.80
N LYS A 1232 25.03 22.15 -0.98
CA LYS A 1232 25.42 21.97 0.43
C LYS A 1232 26.89 21.54 0.51
N LEU A 1233 27.76 22.53 0.54
CA LEU A 1233 29.20 22.39 0.53
C LEU A 1233 29.74 22.82 1.90
N ASP A 1234 30.50 21.90 2.51
CA ASP A 1234 31.12 21.85 3.86
C ASP A 1234 30.60 22.85 4.95
N PRO A 1235 29.96 22.35 6.02
CA PRO A 1235 29.62 23.13 7.22
C PRO A 1235 30.81 23.83 7.93
N LYS A 1236 32.07 23.51 7.57
CA LYS A 1236 33.28 24.07 8.19
C LYS A 1236 33.73 25.43 7.65
N LEU A 1237 33.05 26.02 6.67
CA LEU A 1237 33.33 27.38 6.21
C LEU A 1237 32.41 28.39 6.91
N GLU A 1238 33.01 29.15 7.83
CA GLU A 1238 32.32 30.07 8.75
C GLU A 1238 31.67 31.28 8.05
N LEU A 1239 30.43 31.11 7.58
CA LEU A 1239 29.53 32.23 7.23
C LEU A 1239 28.18 32.16 7.96
N MET A 1240 28.18 31.67 9.21
CA MET A 1240 26.99 31.64 10.07
C MET A 1240 26.52 33.02 10.55
N ASN A 1241 27.40 34.04 10.56
CA ASN A 1241 27.11 35.35 11.17
C ASN A 1241 26.25 36.31 10.32
N GLU A 1242 26.08 36.07 9.02
CA GLU A 1242 25.20 36.89 8.15
C GLU A 1242 23.74 36.42 8.21
N ARG A 1243 23.50 35.09 8.31
CA ARG A 1243 22.15 34.49 8.31
C ARG A 1243 21.29 34.93 9.49
N GLN A 1244 21.89 35.24 10.64
CA GLN A 1244 21.16 35.80 11.79
C GLN A 1244 20.85 37.29 11.64
N LYS A 1245 21.71 38.07 10.97
CA LYS A 1245 21.48 39.52 10.77
C LYS A 1245 20.32 39.81 9.83
N VAL A 1246 20.13 39.00 8.79
CA VAL A 1246 18.96 39.11 7.90
C VAL A 1246 17.67 38.71 8.64
N LYS A 1247 17.72 37.67 9.49
CA LYS A 1247 16.57 37.21 10.29
C LYS A 1247 16.20 38.13 11.47
N ALA A 1248 16.99 39.16 11.75
CA ALA A 1248 16.72 40.18 12.77
C ALA A 1248 16.31 41.54 12.16
N LYS A 1249 16.21 41.63 10.82
CA LYS A 1249 15.78 42.82 10.07
C LYS A 1249 14.49 42.64 9.27
N LEU A 1250 14.01 41.39 9.20
CA LEU A 1250 12.64 40.98 8.89
C LEU A 1250 11.92 40.71 10.23
#